data_AF-A0A087K2E1-F1
#
_entry.id   AF-A0A087K2E1-F1
#
_cell.length_a   1.000
_cell.length_b   1.000
_cell.length_c   1.000
_cell.angle_alpha   90.00
_cell.angle_beta   90.00
_cell.angle_gamma   90.00
#
_symmetry.space_group_name_H-M   'P 1'
#
loop_
_entity.id
_entity.type
_entity.pdbx_description
1 polymer ?
#
loop_
_entity_poly.entity_id
_entity_poly.type
_entity_poly.pdbx_seq_one_letter_code
_entity_poly.pdbx_strand_id
1 'polypeptide(L)'
;MEHVPPPAEELARLDRELAELDARRAQLLTRRAWLLAALRPPAPTAAPGWNPSAWGAPAAGRPGAPAQPWGYVPPKQPSAPRSAQNVLLTLGGLLLTIAAIAFTLVSWGSMGIGGRSAVLALVTVAALAAPAVLLRRGLTATAEALAALALVLTLLDAYAVHAVAAPDTDGLGFTAVAAAVLAALWTAYGLALGKLHLPLPAAVVLAQWPLLFGAWAAGAPTLVVGWALLATAVLDGAIALWGKGTGTRVTACVGGSVMAFSALMVGLTLSVTASGPLGALAPGALLLTGAAAALAGAWRAPKGFARAGGVVAGLAVVAAVGGVPAAAVPEDWGVLAYLSAGLALTAVVRTGLPRNAVLGVLVASAAVVAGALAGALPGLAAVLLGPVSLLSDVWAGSPEGFRAALGSTLPWTGLAATPVVLAVSAGLLGSAYRWWPSLARIAAPLIAREEPGPAGAAAYGAGSAGAPGTGTPEAGGAAVPGTGGEPGAGTAGTGGTPAPGASGAKAPGAPGAAAPGASGAPWYAGGRAGAPWYAGGAPAARRRPSAAALRGAAGAGAVVLGWGALLLAGAVLDVPYAVAVAGETVLVAGLLALAVRGAGSGRDASAAVPVTALVVALAGAVSAGLLSLASEGASYAVFGALTALFAGASVRAGAGVERAVFAVAATVGGTVLTGFAGRSLGLAPHEAAPLVLLVSALTVLFGARLRRNPVALPVELTGALGALVAVGLAVPDAPFLALVLALCGVLAAGAAVRPERRPVAGYLAAALFVLATWVRLAASEVSFPEAYTLPVTVPALVVGFLRRRKDPEASSWTAYGPGLAATLLPSLAVAWTDPDWQRPLLLGVAALVVTLLGARHRLQALLLLGGAVLALDGLHELAPYVVQVAGALPRWLPPALAGLLLLVVGATYEQRLRDARRLKDALGRMR
;
A
#
# COMPACT_ATOMS: atom_id res chain seq x y z
N MET A 1 -16.59 45.49 29.13
CA MET A 1 -17.68 44.76 29.78
C MET A 1 -18.79 44.60 28.75
N GLU A 2 -18.79 43.49 28.01
CA GLU A 2 -19.93 43.13 27.18
C GLU A 2 -20.97 42.47 28.09
N HIS A 3 -22.22 42.87 27.96
CA HIS A 3 -23.34 42.45 28.79
C HIS A 3 -23.54 40.93 28.65
N VAL A 4 -23.12 40.18 29.67
CA VAL A 4 -23.43 38.75 29.81
C VAL A 4 -24.92 38.65 30.15
N PRO A 5 -25.76 38.00 29.32
CA PRO A 5 -27.17 37.85 29.64
C PRO A 5 -27.35 37.00 30.91
N PRO A 6 -28.45 37.19 31.67
CA PRO A 6 -28.69 36.43 32.89
C PRO A 6 -28.64 34.92 32.64
N PRO A 7 -28.12 34.10 33.57
CA PRO A 7 -27.80 32.70 33.34
C PRO A 7 -28.99 31.84 32.87
N ALA A 8 -30.22 32.24 33.18
CA ALA A 8 -31.42 31.58 32.66
C ALA A 8 -31.61 31.75 31.14
N GLU A 9 -31.20 32.90 30.58
CA GLU A 9 -31.27 33.17 29.13
C GLU A 9 -30.12 32.49 28.37
N GLU A 10 -28.93 32.38 28.98
CA GLU A 10 -27.81 31.63 28.40
C GLU A 10 -28.07 30.13 28.43
N LEU A 11 -28.70 29.61 29.49
CA LEU A 11 -29.15 28.21 29.56
C LEU A 11 -30.26 27.93 28.54
N ALA A 12 -31.25 28.82 28.40
CA ALA A 12 -32.30 28.69 27.38
C ALA A 12 -31.75 28.84 25.94
N ARG A 13 -30.60 29.50 25.75
CA ARG A 13 -29.90 29.59 24.46
C ARG A 13 -29.09 28.33 24.18
N LEU A 14 -28.41 27.77 25.20
CA LEU A 14 -27.71 26.49 25.12
C LEU A 14 -28.68 25.32 24.90
N ASP A 15 -29.85 25.31 25.54
CA ASP A 15 -30.89 24.30 25.30
C ASP A 15 -31.43 24.37 23.86
N ARG A 16 -31.51 25.59 23.30
CA ARG A 16 -31.87 25.78 21.89
C ARG A 16 -30.77 25.32 20.94
N GLU A 17 -29.50 25.60 21.22
CA GLU A 17 -28.38 25.11 20.40
C GLU A 17 -28.21 23.58 20.51
N LEU A 18 -28.48 22.99 21.68
CA LEU A 18 -28.54 21.53 21.87
C LEU A 18 -29.69 20.91 21.08
N ALA A 19 -30.88 21.51 21.10
CA ALA A 19 -32.01 21.06 20.29
C ALA A 19 -31.72 21.18 18.78
N GLU A 20 -31.02 22.23 18.33
CA GLU A 20 -30.57 22.38 16.94
C GLU A 20 -29.52 21.34 16.55
N LEU A 21 -28.60 21.00 17.45
CA LEU A 21 -27.62 19.92 17.24
C LEU A 21 -28.28 18.54 17.17
N ASP A 22 -29.29 18.27 18.00
CA ASP A 22 -30.06 17.02 17.94
C ASP A 22 -30.90 16.93 16.66
N ALA A 23 -31.49 18.03 16.20
CA ALA A 23 -32.15 18.10 14.91
C ALA A 23 -31.16 17.87 13.76
N ARG A 24 -29.95 18.44 13.81
CA ARG A 24 -28.89 18.22 12.82
C ARG A 24 -28.42 16.77 12.81
N ARG A 25 -28.31 16.15 13.99
CA ARG A 25 -27.97 14.73 14.15
C ARG A 25 -29.05 13.83 13.53
N ALA A 26 -30.32 14.10 13.80
CA ALA A 26 -31.44 13.38 13.20
C ALA A 26 -31.42 13.52 11.66
N GLN A 27 -31.17 14.73 11.14
CA GLN A 27 -31.05 14.98 9.71
C GLN A 27 -29.89 14.18 9.07
N LEU A 28 -28.73 14.11 9.72
CA LEU A 28 -27.59 13.33 9.26
C LEU A 28 -27.86 11.82 9.31
N LEU A 29 -28.59 11.33 10.31
CA LEU A 29 -29.00 9.92 10.39
C LEU A 29 -30.01 9.57 9.30
N THR A 30 -30.97 10.44 9.01
CA THR A 30 -31.90 10.28 7.87
C THR A 30 -31.16 10.32 6.54
N ARG A 31 -30.20 11.23 6.38
CA ARG A 31 -29.34 11.29 5.18
C ARG A 31 -28.51 10.02 5.02
N ARG A 32 -27.95 9.49 6.12
CA ARG A 32 -27.22 8.22 6.13
C ARG A 32 -28.13 7.05 5.77
N ALA A 33 -29.33 6.98 6.34
CA ALA A 33 -30.31 5.93 6.02
C ALA A 33 -30.72 5.98 4.55
N TRP A 34 -30.95 7.18 4.02
CA TRP A 34 -31.22 7.40 2.60
C TRP A 34 -30.03 7.00 1.73
N LEU A 35 -28.79 7.37 2.09
CA LEU A 35 -27.59 6.96 1.36
C LEU A 35 -27.41 5.43 1.39
N LEU A 36 -27.72 4.78 2.50
CA LEU A 36 -27.71 3.31 2.59
C LEU A 36 -28.82 2.66 1.75
N ALA A 37 -29.98 3.30 1.63
CA ALA A 37 -31.04 2.87 0.72
C ALA A 37 -30.65 3.08 -0.75
N ALA A 38 -30.00 4.20 -1.09
CA ALA A 38 -29.50 4.48 -2.42
C ALA A 38 -28.32 3.57 -2.84
N LEU A 39 -27.53 3.10 -1.87
CA LEU A 39 -26.45 2.12 -2.07
C LEU A 39 -26.95 0.67 -2.10
N ARG A 40 -28.20 0.39 -1.72
CA ARG A 40 -28.81 -0.92 -1.93
C ARG A 40 -29.19 -1.05 -3.41
N PRO A 41 -28.82 -2.14 -4.10
CA PRO A 41 -29.25 -2.36 -5.47
C PRO A 41 -30.79 -2.45 -5.52
N PRO A 42 -31.44 -1.90 -6.55
CA PRO A 42 -32.90 -1.99 -6.68
C PRO A 42 -33.29 -3.46 -6.77
N ALA A 43 -34.21 -3.89 -5.90
CA ALA A 43 -34.88 -5.18 -6.06
C ALA A 43 -35.67 -5.14 -7.38
N PRO A 44 -35.65 -6.21 -8.19
CA PRO A 44 -36.44 -6.25 -9.42
C PRO A 44 -37.91 -6.05 -9.08
N THR A 45 -38.51 -4.99 -9.61
CA THR A 45 -39.94 -4.73 -9.56
C THR A 45 -40.66 -5.90 -10.24
N ALA A 46 -41.45 -6.64 -9.46
CA ALA A 46 -42.39 -7.62 -10.02
C ALA A 46 -43.32 -6.90 -11.01
N ALA A 47 -43.46 -7.47 -12.20
CA ALA A 47 -44.37 -6.97 -13.22
C ALA A 47 -45.81 -6.88 -12.69
N PRO A 48 -46.59 -5.85 -13.07
CA PRO A 48 -47.99 -5.75 -12.68
C PRO A 48 -48.79 -6.85 -13.36
N GLY A 49 -49.28 -7.83 -12.59
CA GLY A 49 -50.16 -8.87 -13.12
C GLY A 49 -50.34 -10.13 -12.28
N TRP A 50 -49.57 -10.34 -11.20
CA TRP A 50 -49.72 -11.57 -10.41
C TRP A 50 -50.45 -11.30 -9.09
N ASN A 51 -51.76 -11.56 -9.10
CA ASN A 51 -52.60 -11.63 -7.91
C ASN A 51 -52.70 -13.10 -7.44
N PRO A 52 -52.07 -13.50 -6.32
CA PRO A 52 -52.16 -14.87 -5.82
C PRO A 52 -53.47 -15.17 -5.08
N SER A 53 -54.42 -14.22 -4.97
CA SER A 53 -55.62 -14.39 -4.15
C SER A 53 -56.85 -14.99 -4.89
N ALA A 54 -56.66 -15.59 -6.06
CA ALA A 54 -57.77 -16.10 -6.88
C ALA A 54 -58.06 -17.61 -6.73
N TRP A 55 -57.41 -18.32 -5.81
CA TRP A 55 -57.74 -19.71 -5.51
C TRP A 55 -58.27 -19.83 -4.09
N GLY A 56 -59.49 -20.37 -4.01
CA GLY A 56 -60.41 -20.20 -2.88
C GLY A 56 -59.93 -20.76 -1.55
N ALA A 57 -60.46 -20.14 -0.49
CA ALA A 57 -60.46 -20.71 0.84
C ALA A 57 -61.39 -21.94 0.91
N PRO A 58 -61.07 -22.90 1.79
CA PRO A 58 -62.06 -23.26 2.80
C PRO A 58 -61.53 -23.36 4.24
N ALA A 59 -62.35 -22.80 5.14
CA ALA A 59 -62.77 -23.23 6.48
C ALA A 59 -61.75 -23.59 7.59
N ALA A 60 -61.58 -22.60 8.49
CA ALA A 60 -61.79 -22.63 9.95
C ALA A 60 -61.09 -23.69 10.86
N GLY A 61 -60.21 -23.19 11.74
CA GLY A 61 -59.78 -23.91 12.95
C GLY A 61 -58.74 -23.18 13.84
N ARG A 62 -59.22 -22.28 14.71
CA ARG A 62 -58.59 -21.71 15.94
C ARG A 62 -57.51 -20.59 15.84
N PRO A 63 -57.44 -19.69 16.85
CA PRO A 63 -56.85 -18.36 16.71
C PRO A 63 -55.39 -18.33 17.15
N GLY A 64 -54.48 -18.00 16.23
CA GLY A 64 -53.07 -17.82 16.52
C GLY A 64 -52.43 -16.84 15.54
N ALA A 65 -52.10 -15.65 16.07
CA ALA A 65 -51.13 -14.65 15.60
C ALA A 65 -51.19 -14.16 14.13
N PRO A 66 -51.15 -12.83 13.87
CA PRO A 66 -51.04 -12.31 12.52
C PRO A 66 -49.71 -12.74 11.88
N ALA A 67 -49.80 -13.41 10.73
CA ALA A 67 -48.67 -13.77 9.88
C ALA A 67 -47.97 -12.49 9.38
N GLN A 68 -46.72 -12.28 9.81
CA GLN A 68 -45.90 -11.19 9.29
C GLN A 68 -45.20 -11.62 7.97
N PRO A 69 -45.26 -10.79 6.91
CA PRO A 69 -44.53 -11.02 5.68
C PRO A 69 -43.04 -10.82 5.88
N TRP A 70 -42.26 -11.63 5.19
CA TRP A 70 -40.80 -11.66 5.17
C TRP A 70 -40.19 -10.28 4.89
N GLY A 71 -39.32 -9.80 5.79
CA GLY A 71 -38.43 -8.66 5.52
C GLY A 71 -38.17 -7.67 6.65
N TYR A 72 -38.83 -7.79 7.81
CA TYR A 72 -38.56 -6.93 8.96
C TYR A 72 -37.49 -7.55 9.88
N VAL A 73 -36.23 -7.12 9.71
CA VAL A 73 -35.23 -7.26 10.79
C VAL A 73 -35.48 -6.07 11.73
N PRO A 74 -35.97 -6.29 12.97
CA PRO A 74 -36.16 -5.18 13.90
C PRO A 74 -34.80 -4.48 14.11
N PRO A 75 -34.78 -3.14 14.21
CA PRO A 75 -33.56 -2.45 14.57
C PRO A 75 -33.07 -3.03 15.90
N LYS A 76 -31.84 -3.55 15.91
CA LYS A 76 -31.17 -3.97 17.14
C LYS A 76 -31.13 -2.74 18.04
N GLN A 77 -32.02 -2.68 19.03
CA GLN A 77 -32.02 -1.65 20.05
C GLN A 77 -30.60 -1.54 20.65
N PRO A 78 -30.15 -0.34 21.03
CA PRO A 78 -28.90 -0.19 21.79
C PRO A 78 -28.97 -1.09 23.01
N SER A 79 -28.11 -2.10 23.06
CA SER A 79 -28.06 -3.05 24.16
C SER A 79 -27.49 -2.38 25.41
N ALA A 80 -28.35 -2.07 26.37
CA ALA A 80 -28.04 -2.03 27.80
C ALA A 80 -29.00 -3.02 28.50
N PRO A 81 -28.70 -3.71 29.63
CA PRO A 81 -27.49 -3.85 30.44
C PRO A 81 -27.04 -5.33 30.55
N ARG A 82 -27.17 -6.16 29.50
CA ARG A 82 -26.79 -7.59 29.54
C ARG A 82 -25.27 -7.85 29.72
N SER A 83 -24.44 -6.82 29.49
CA SER A 83 -22.99 -6.91 29.65
C SER A 83 -22.57 -7.04 31.12
N ALA A 84 -23.16 -6.29 32.05
CA ALA A 84 -22.74 -6.31 33.46
C ALA A 84 -23.10 -7.64 34.16
N GLN A 85 -24.29 -8.18 33.89
CA GLN A 85 -24.73 -9.49 34.42
C GLN A 85 -23.87 -10.63 33.87
N ASN A 86 -23.56 -10.62 32.57
CA ASN A 86 -22.66 -11.62 31.98
C ASN A 86 -21.24 -11.49 32.53
N VAL A 87 -20.74 -10.26 32.73
CA VAL A 87 -19.43 -10.01 33.36
C VAL A 87 -19.40 -10.57 34.79
N LEU A 88 -20.41 -10.26 35.62
CA LEU A 88 -20.55 -10.79 36.98
C LEU A 88 -20.66 -12.33 37.01
N LEU A 89 -21.41 -12.93 36.09
CA LEU A 89 -21.56 -14.39 36.01
C LEU A 89 -20.26 -15.07 35.53
N THR A 90 -19.55 -14.47 34.56
CA THR A 90 -18.24 -14.98 34.11
C THR A 90 -17.17 -14.83 35.17
N LEU A 91 -17.18 -13.73 35.92
CA LEU A 91 -16.23 -13.46 36.99
C LEU A 91 -16.51 -14.37 38.19
N GLY A 92 -17.79 -14.62 38.54
CA GLY A 92 -18.20 -15.61 39.53
C GLY A 92 -17.83 -17.05 39.16
N GLY A 93 -18.00 -17.43 37.90
CA GLY A 93 -17.54 -18.73 37.38
C GLY A 93 -16.02 -18.88 37.45
N LEU A 94 -15.28 -17.85 37.02
CA LEU A 94 -13.82 -17.80 37.07
C LEU A 94 -13.29 -17.93 38.50
N LEU A 95 -13.88 -17.19 39.46
CA LEU A 95 -13.50 -17.27 40.87
C LEU A 95 -13.74 -18.67 41.45
N LEU A 96 -14.85 -19.33 41.10
CA LEU A 96 -15.13 -20.69 41.57
C LEU A 96 -14.15 -21.71 40.97
N THR A 97 -13.77 -21.53 39.70
CA THR A 97 -12.73 -22.34 39.04
C THR A 97 -11.37 -22.16 39.72
N ILE A 98 -10.97 -20.91 40.01
CA ILE A 98 -9.72 -20.60 40.74
C ILE A 98 -9.76 -21.21 42.14
N ALA A 99 -10.89 -21.12 42.85
CA ALA A 99 -11.06 -21.71 44.18
C ALA A 99 -10.93 -23.24 44.16
N ALA A 100 -11.53 -23.92 43.17
CA ALA A 100 -11.39 -25.36 42.99
C ALA A 100 -9.92 -25.76 42.70
N ILE A 101 -9.24 -25.04 41.81
CA ILE A 101 -7.82 -25.26 41.49
C ILE A 101 -6.93 -25.03 42.73
N ALA A 102 -7.14 -23.92 43.45
CA ALA A 102 -6.40 -23.63 44.68
C ALA A 102 -6.63 -24.68 45.76
N PHE A 103 -7.88 -25.15 45.94
CA PHE A 103 -8.20 -26.24 46.85
C PHE A 103 -7.46 -27.53 46.48
N THR A 104 -7.36 -27.85 45.19
CA THR A 104 -6.59 -29.02 44.71
C THR A 104 -5.07 -28.87 44.85
N LEU A 105 -4.52 -27.66 44.72
CA LEU A 105 -3.06 -27.42 44.72
C LEU A 105 -2.47 -27.06 46.08
N VAL A 106 -3.22 -26.39 46.97
CA VAL A 106 -2.68 -25.72 48.17
C VAL A 106 -3.03 -26.43 49.49
N SER A 107 -4.07 -27.28 49.53
CA SER A 107 -4.58 -27.84 50.80
C SER A 107 -3.73 -28.97 51.43
N TRP A 108 -2.43 -29.06 51.12
CA TRP A 108 -1.54 -30.20 51.39
C TRP A 108 -1.37 -30.58 52.88
N GLY A 109 -1.72 -29.72 53.83
CA GLY A 109 -1.36 -29.90 55.25
C GLY A 109 -2.24 -30.79 56.14
N SER A 110 -3.52 -31.08 55.83
CA SER A 110 -4.43 -31.70 56.84
C SER A 110 -5.42 -32.78 56.37
N MET A 111 -5.63 -32.99 55.06
CA MET A 111 -6.49 -34.08 54.54
C MET A 111 -5.66 -35.10 53.76
N GLY A 112 -5.81 -36.39 54.06
CA GLY A 112 -5.21 -37.43 53.22
C GLY A 112 -5.71 -37.37 51.77
N ILE A 113 -4.88 -37.83 50.83
CA ILE A 113 -5.13 -37.78 49.39
C ILE A 113 -6.49 -38.41 49.01
N GLY A 114 -6.88 -39.51 49.65
CA GLY A 114 -8.18 -40.18 49.46
C GLY A 114 -9.39 -39.41 50.00
N GLY A 115 -9.22 -38.59 51.04
CA GLY A 115 -10.30 -37.75 51.58
C GLY A 115 -10.62 -36.58 50.64
N ARG A 116 -9.59 -36.01 50.00
CA ARG A 116 -9.74 -34.93 49.02
C ARG A 116 -10.43 -35.42 47.74
N SER A 117 -10.10 -36.60 47.24
CA SER A 117 -10.75 -37.18 46.06
C SER A 117 -12.21 -37.55 46.30
N ALA A 118 -12.57 -38.04 47.50
CA ALA A 118 -13.96 -38.31 47.86
C ALA A 118 -14.82 -37.04 47.91
N VAL A 119 -14.29 -35.96 48.48
CA VAL A 119 -14.98 -34.65 48.53
C VAL A 119 -15.11 -34.06 47.13
N LEU A 120 -14.05 -34.10 46.30
CA LEU A 120 -14.13 -33.65 44.90
C LEU A 120 -15.16 -34.45 44.11
N ALA A 121 -15.16 -35.78 44.21
CA ALA A 121 -16.14 -36.62 43.51
C ALA A 121 -17.58 -36.32 43.92
N LEU A 122 -17.85 -36.08 45.21
CA LEU A 122 -19.17 -35.68 45.70
C LEU A 122 -19.61 -34.33 45.10
N VAL A 123 -18.69 -33.36 45.07
CA VAL A 123 -18.93 -32.03 44.49
C VAL A 123 -19.14 -32.12 42.98
N THR A 124 -18.41 -32.99 42.27
CA THR A 124 -18.59 -33.23 40.83
C THR A 124 -19.96 -33.83 40.53
N VAL A 125 -20.39 -34.85 41.29
CA VAL A 125 -21.73 -35.45 41.13
C VAL A 125 -22.82 -34.40 41.37
N ALA A 126 -22.70 -33.58 42.41
CA ALA A 126 -23.63 -32.49 42.67
C ALA A 126 -23.64 -31.45 41.53
N ALA A 127 -22.47 -31.08 41.00
CA ALA A 127 -22.33 -30.15 39.88
C ALA A 127 -22.89 -30.70 38.55
N LEU A 128 -22.83 -32.02 38.32
CA LEU A 128 -23.42 -32.69 37.15
C LEU A 128 -24.94 -32.88 37.28
N ALA A 129 -25.47 -33.07 38.49
CA ALA A 129 -26.90 -33.26 38.74
C ALA A 129 -27.70 -31.93 38.75
N ALA A 130 -27.11 -30.85 39.26
CA ALA A 130 -27.79 -29.56 39.41
C ALA A 130 -28.32 -28.96 38.08
N PRO A 131 -27.60 -29.00 36.94
CA PRO A 131 -28.11 -28.53 35.66
C PRO A 131 -29.40 -29.23 35.21
N ALA A 132 -29.53 -30.54 35.47
CA ALA A 132 -30.74 -31.29 35.11
C ALA A 132 -31.97 -30.82 35.91
N VAL A 133 -31.79 -30.48 37.18
CA VAL A 133 -32.85 -29.95 38.05
C VAL A 133 -33.19 -28.50 37.70
N LEU A 134 -32.18 -27.68 37.38
CA LEU A 134 -32.35 -26.28 36.99
C LEU A 134 -33.04 -26.12 35.62
N LEU A 135 -32.79 -27.03 34.69
CA LEU A 135 -33.50 -27.08 33.41
C LEU A 135 -34.98 -27.42 33.55
N ARG A 136 -35.36 -28.22 34.56
CA ARG A 136 -36.78 -28.45 34.91
C ARG A 136 -37.45 -27.18 35.45
N ARG A 137 -36.67 -26.25 36.02
CA ARG A 137 -37.13 -24.96 36.56
C ARG A 137 -36.99 -23.78 35.59
N GLY A 138 -36.52 -24.01 34.35
CA GLY A 138 -36.39 -22.97 33.32
C GLY A 138 -35.15 -22.06 33.43
N LEU A 139 -34.19 -22.37 34.31
CA LEU A 139 -33.00 -21.53 34.56
C LEU A 139 -31.79 -21.96 33.71
N THR A 140 -31.81 -21.62 32.41
CA THR A 140 -30.80 -22.09 31.43
C THR A 140 -29.41 -21.50 31.64
N ALA A 141 -29.28 -20.19 31.90
CA ALA A 141 -27.98 -19.54 32.06
C ALA A 141 -27.16 -20.08 33.25
N THR A 142 -27.83 -20.34 34.38
CA THR A 142 -27.21 -20.93 35.57
C THR A 142 -26.84 -22.41 35.35
N ALA A 143 -27.67 -23.15 34.60
CA ALA A 143 -27.37 -24.52 34.22
C ALA A 143 -26.12 -24.62 33.33
N GLU A 144 -25.90 -23.68 32.41
CA GLU A 144 -24.69 -23.59 31.58
C GLU A 144 -23.44 -23.30 32.41
N ALA A 145 -23.53 -22.38 33.38
CA ALA A 145 -22.41 -22.06 34.27
C ALA A 145 -22.01 -23.26 35.15
N LEU A 146 -22.99 -24.02 35.64
CA LEU A 146 -22.74 -25.25 36.40
C LEU A 146 -22.23 -26.39 35.52
N ALA A 147 -22.68 -26.49 34.26
CA ALA A 147 -22.11 -27.45 33.31
C ALA A 147 -20.65 -27.12 32.98
N ALA A 148 -20.29 -25.84 32.86
CA ALA A 148 -18.90 -25.41 32.70
C ALA A 148 -18.04 -25.75 33.93
N LEU A 149 -18.58 -25.54 35.14
CA LEU A 149 -17.93 -25.95 36.38
C LEU A 149 -17.73 -27.46 36.44
N ALA A 150 -18.77 -28.23 36.13
CA ALA A 150 -18.73 -29.70 36.13
C ALA A 150 -17.67 -30.22 35.14
N LEU A 151 -17.50 -29.58 33.98
CA LEU A 151 -16.44 -29.92 33.02
C LEU A 151 -15.05 -29.79 33.66
N VAL A 152 -14.77 -28.68 34.34
CA VAL A 152 -13.49 -28.49 35.05
C VAL A 152 -13.29 -29.55 36.13
N LEU A 153 -14.33 -29.81 36.93
CA LEU A 153 -14.27 -30.81 38.00
C LEU A 153 -14.01 -32.21 37.45
N THR A 154 -14.61 -32.60 36.32
CA THR A 154 -14.33 -33.90 35.68
C THR A 154 -12.89 -34.04 35.18
N LEU A 155 -12.24 -32.95 34.79
CA LEU A 155 -10.81 -32.95 34.44
C LEU A 155 -9.92 -33.08 35.68
N LEU A 156 -10.28 -32.40 36.77
CA LEU A 156 -9.61 -32.53 38.07
C LEU A 156 -9.76 -33.95 38.65
N ASP A 157 -10.93 -34.57 38.49
CA ASP A 157 -11.18 -35.94 38.91
C ASP A 157 -10.31 -36.93 38.11
N ALA A 158 -10.16 -36.74 36.79
CA ALA A 158 -9.26 -37.56 35.98
C ALA A 158 -7.80 -37.44 36.45
N TYR A 159 -7.33 -36.23 36.76
CA TYR A 159 -6.00 -36.02 37.35
C TYR A 159 -5.86 -36.69 38.72
N ALA A 160 -6.86 -36.56 39.59
CA ALA A 160 -6.87 -37.20 40.90
C ALA A 160 -6.84 -38.74 40.78
N VAL A 161 -7.58 -39.33 39.84
CA VAL A 161 -7.51 -40.79 39.59
C VAL A 161 -6.11 -41.21 39.17
N HIS A 162 -5.47 -40.47 38.27
CA HIS A 162 -4.09 -40.76 37.86
C HIS A 162 -3.11 -40.68 39.03
N ALA A 163 -3.16 -39.57 39.79
CA ALA A 163 -2.23 -39.31 40.89
C ALA A 163 -2.37 -40.29 42.07
N VAL A 164 -3.53 -40.92 42.25
CA VAL A 164 -3.84 -41.71 43.45
C VAL A 164 -4.01 -43.19 43.16
N ALA A 165 -4.74 -43.54 42.11
CA ALA A 165 -5.08 -44.93 41.81
C ALA A 165 -4.11 -45.58 40.82
N ALA A 166 -3.37 -44.78 40.04
CA ALA A 166 -2.51 -45.28 38.98
C ALA A 166 -1.22 -44.44 38.78
N PRO A 167 -0.44 -44.15 39.84
CA PRO A 167 0.73 -43.27 39.74
C PRO A 167 1.86 -43.83 38.85
N ASP A 168 1.93 -45.16 38.72
CA ASP A 168 2.96 -45.85 37.92
C ASP A 168 2.57 -46.02 36.43
N THR A 169 1.38 -45.55 36.03
CA THR A 169 0.94 -45.62 34.63
C THR A 169 1.53 -44.48 33.82
N ASP A 170 1.79 -44.72 32.52
CA ASP A 170 2.22 -43.65 31.62
C ASP A 170 1.16 -42.54 31.56
N GLY A 171 1.54 -41.33 31.97
CA GLY A 171 0.64 -40.18 32.04
C GLY A 171 0.06 -39.79 30.69
N LEU A 172 0.79 -39.99 29.58
CA LEU A 172 0.28 -39.72 28.23
C LEU A 172 -0.75 -40.77 27.80
N GLY A 173 -0.48 -42.06 28.07
CA GLY A 173 -1.45 -43.13 27.84
C GLY A 173 -2.72 -42.95 28.66
N PHE A 174 -2.60 -42.63 29.96
CA PHE A 174 -3.75 -42.38 30.83
C PHE A 174 -4.58 -41.18 30.35
N THR A 175 -3.94 -40.06 29.97
CA THR A 175 -4.65 -38.87 29.48
C THR A 175 -5.35 -39.10 28.15
N ALA A 176 -4.80 -39.93 27.25
CA ALA A 176 -5.46 -40.33 26.01
C ALA A 176 -6.78 -41.07 26.29
N VAL A 177 -6.74 -42.06 27.19
CA VAL A 177 -7.92 -42.84 27.57
C VAL A 177 -8.93 -41.98 28.33
N ALA A 178 -8.47 -41.16 29.29
CA ALA A 178 -9.33 -40.26 30.05
C ALA A 178 -10.05 -39.24 29.14
N ALA A 179 -9.35 -38.66 28.15
CA ALA A 179 -9.96 -37.76 27.18
C ALA A 179 -11.03 -38.45 26.33
N ALA A 180 -10.79 -39.71 25.90
CA ALA A 180 -11.77 -40.49 25.14
C ALA A 180 -13.03 -40.82 25.97
N VAL A 181 -12.83 -41.24 27.23
CA VAL A 181 -13.93 -41.54 28.17
C VAL A 181 -14.73 -40.27 28.48
N LEU A 182 -14.07 -39.16 28.79
CA LEU A 182 -14.74 -37.88 29.05
C LEU A 182 -15.48 -37.36 27.81
N ALA A 183 -14.90 -37.49 26.61
CA ALA A 183 -15.59 -37.13 25.37
C ALA A 183 -16.90 -37.93 25.18
N ALA A 184 -16.87 -39.25 25.45
CA ALA A 184 -18.07 -40.09 25.38
C ALA A 184 -19.12 -39.70 26.43
N LEU A 185 -18.69 -39.47 27.68
CA LEU A 185 -19.57 -39.05 28.78
C LEU A 185 -20.22 -37.69 28.52
N TRP A 186 -19.46 -36.70 28.05
CA TRP A 186 -19.98 -35.37 27.73
C TRP A 186 -20.87 -35.37 26.48
N THR A 187 -20.60 -36.25 25.51
CA THR A 187 -21.50 -36.47 24.35
C THR A 187 -22.84 -37.05 24.84
N ALA A 188 -22.81 -38.09 25.67
CA ALA A 188 -24.00 -38.71 26.24
C ALA A 188 -24.81 -37.71 27.10
N TYR A 189 -24.12 -36.94 27.95
CA TYR A 189 -24.74 -35.90 28.80
C TYR A 189 -25.40 -34.79 27.96
N GLY A 190 -24.72 -34.31 26.92
CA GLY A 190 -25.25 -33.29 26.01
C GLY A 190 -26.47 -33.77 25.21
N LEU A 191 -26.45 -35.02 24.75
CA LEU A 191 -27.59 -35.64 24.06
C LEU A 191 -28.78 -35.92 24.99
N ALA A 192 -28.51 -36.33 26.24
CA ALA A 192 -29.56 -36.64 27.23
C ALA A 192 -30.32 -35.39 27.70
N LEU A 193 -29.64 -34.26 27.86
CA LEU A 193 -30.27 -33.02 28.38
C LEU A 193 -30.79 -32.11 27.27
N GLY A 194 -30.22 -32.15 26.06
CA GLY A 194 -30.73 -31.56 24.80
C GLY A 194 -30.91 -30.04 24.74
N LYS A 195 -30.95 -29.35 25.89
CA LYS A 195 -31.20 -27.91 26.05
C LYS A 195 -29.96 -27.10 26.42
N LEU A 196 -28.85 -27.77 26.75
CA LEU A 196 -27.56 -27.13 27.03
C LEU A 196 -26.74 -26.99 25.73
N HIS A 197 -26.06 -25.86 25.59
CA HIS A 197 -25.27 -25.49 24.43
C HIS A 197 -23.78 -25.83 24.62
N LEU A 198 -23.27 -25.87 25.86
CA LEU A 198 -21.86 -26.12 26.17
C LEU A 198 -21.36 -27.59 26.11
N PRO A 199 -22.16 -28.65 26.40
CA PRO A 199 -21.62 -30.01 26.55
C PRO A 199 -21.16 -30.65 25.24
N LEU A 200 -21.89 -30.44 24.14
CA LEU A 200 -21.52 -31.00 22.84
C LEU A 200 -20.24 -30.36 22.26
N PRO A 201 -20.06 -29.03 22.30
CA PRO A 201 -18.76 -28.40 21.97
C PRO A 201 -17.60 -28.90 22.84
N ALA A 202 -17.81 -29.07 24.15
CA ALA A 202 -16.79 -29.58 25.06
C ALA A 202 -16.37 -31.03 24.72
N ALA A 203 -17.35 -31.88 24.38
CA ALA A 203 -17.09 -33.24 23.95
C ALA A 203 -16.23 -33.32 22.67
N VAL A 204 -16.46 -32.43 21.70
CA VAL A 204 -15.63 -32.33 20.49
C VAL A 204 -14.19 -31.96 20.83
N VAL A 205 -13.99 -30.98 21.72
CA VAL A 205 -12.64 -30.59 22.16
C VAL A 205 -11.92 -31.73 22.86
N LEU A 206 -12.61 -32.49 23.72
CA LEU A 206 -12.05 -33.66 24.39
C LEU A 206 -11.73 -34.80 23.40
N ALA A 207 -12.54 -34.97 22.36
CA ALA A 207 -12.34 -35.99 21.32
C ALA A 207 -11.13 -35.73 20.41
N GLN A 208 -10.53 -34.54 20.44
CA GLN A 208 -9.39 -34.17 19.58
C GLN A 208 -8.04 -34.72 20.06
N TRP A 209 -7.93 -35.02 21.35
CA TRP A 209 -6.67 -35.37 22.01
C TRP A 209 -6.33 -36.88 22.11
N PRO A 210 -7.27 -37.84 22.10
CA PRO A 210 -6.97 -39.26 22.31
C PRO A 210 -5.96 -39.85 21.32
N LEU A 211 -6.11 -39.58 20.02
CA LEU A 211 -5.21 -40.11 18.99
C LEU A 211 -3.81 -39.49 19.08
N LEU A 212 -3.72 -38.21 19.45
CA LEU A 212 -2.44 -37.52 19.59
C LEU A 212 -1.66 -38.03 20.80
N PHE A 213 -2.29 -38.04 21.98
CA PHE A 213 -1.65 -38.54 23.19
C PHE A 213 -1.38 -40.04 23.13
N GLY A 214 -2.26 -40.83 22.49
CA GLY A 214 -2.02 -42.25 22.25
C GLY A 214 -0.81 -42.51 21.35
N ALA A 215 -0.63 -41.72 20.28
CA ALA A 215 0.55 -41.83 19.42
C ALA A 215 1.85 -41.47 20.16
N TRP A 216 1.82 -40.45 21.02
CA TRP A 216 2.98 -40.06 21.82
C TRP A 216 3.31 -41.08 22.92
N ALA A 217 2.29 -41.62 23.61
CA ALA A 217 2.44 -42.68 24.60
C ALA A 217 3.10 -43.94 24.00
N ALA A 218 2.76 -44.27 22.74
CA ALA A 218 3.36 -45.39 22.02
C ALA A 218 4.79 -45.11 21.49
N GLY A 219 5.33 -43.91 21.70
CA GLY A 219 6.62 -43.49 21.13
C GLY A 219 6.61 -43.48 19.59
N ALA A 220 5.45 -43.23 18.99
CA ALA A 220 5.28 -43.37 17.54
C ALA A 220 6.12 -42.33 16.77
N PRO A 221 6.65 -42.69 15.58
CA PRO A 221 7.43 -41.77 14.77
C PRO A 221 6.56 -40.57 14.31
N THR A 222 7.20 -39.43 14.05
CA THR A 222 6.53 -38.16 13.70
C THR A 222 5.52 -38.30 12.55
N LEU A 223 5.78 -39.20 11.59
CA LEU A 223 4.83 -39.50 10.51
C LEU A 223 3.51 -40.07 11.02
N VAL A 224 3.54 -40.98 12.00
CA VAL A 224 2.33 -41.58 12.60
C VAL A 224 1.57 -40.53 13.41
N VAL A 225 2.28 -39.62 14.09
CA VAL A 225 1.66 -38.45 14.74
C VAL A 225 0.94 -37.57 13.72
N GLY A 226 1.54 -37.33 12.56
CA GLY A 226 0.90 -36.61 11.45
C GLY A 226 -0.40 -37.29 10.97
N TRP A 227 -0.40 -38.62 10.84
CA TRP A 227 -1.60 -39.38 10.47
C TRP A 227 -2.68 -39.33 11.55
N ALA A 228 -2.30 -39.39 12.83
CA ALA A 228 -3.23 -39.23 13.95
C ALA A 228 -3.91 -37.84 13.92
N LEU A 229 -3.14 -36.76 13.71
CA LEU A 229 -3.66 -35.41 13.55
C LEU A 229 -4.59 -35.27 12.34
N LEU A 230 -4.23 -35.87 11.20
CA LEU A 230 -5.06 -35.85 10.00
C LEU A 230 -6.37 -36.62 10.21
N ALA A 231 -6.31 -37.79 10.85
CA ALA A 231 -7.50 -38.58 11.17
C ALA A 231 -8.47 -37.80 12.08
N THR A 232 -7.95 -37.15 13.12
CA THR A 232 -8.74 -36.24 13.97
C THR A 232 -9.36 -35.11 13.16
N ALA A 233 -8.60 -34.48 12.27
CA ALA A 233 -9.12 -33.39 11.42
C ALA A 233 -10.23 -33.84 10.46
N VAL A 234 -10.13 -35.05 9.90
CA VAL A 234 -11.17 -35.64 9.05
C VAL A 234 -12.43 -35.94 9.86
N LEU A 235 -12.28 -36.45 11.09
CA LEU A 235 -13.40 -36.69 12.01
C LEU A 235 -14.12 -35.38 12.37
N ASP A 236 -13.36 -34.34 12.71
CA ASP A 236 -13.88 -32.99 12.95
C ASP A 236 -14.57 -32.40 11.72
N GLY A 237 -14.01 -32.63 10.52
CA GLY A 237 -14.64 -32.26 9.25
C GLY A 237 -16.00 -32.95 9.04
N ALA A 238 -16.11 -34.24 9.38
CA ALA A 238 -17.36 -34.97 9.33
C ALA A 238 -18.39 -34.42 10.34
N ILE A 239 -17.95 -34.12 11.58
CA ILE A 239 -18.80 -33.49 12.61
C ILE A 239 -19.24 -32.08 12.18
N ALA A 240 -18.36 -31.29 11.55
CA ALA A 240 -18.71 -29.96 11.06
C ALA A 240 -19.74 -29.98 9.91
N LEU A 241 -19.69 -31.00 9.05
CA LEU A 241 -20.59 -31.18 7.92
C LEU A 241 -21.95 -31.77 8.33
N TRP A 242 -21.97 -32.71 9.28
CA TRP A 242 -23.17 -33.48 9.63
C TRP A 242 -23.70 -33.24 11.05
N GLY A 243 -22.95 -32.55 11.90
CA GLY A 243 -23.30 -32.29 13.30
C GLY A 243 -24.47 -31.33 13.47
N LYS A 244 -25.25 -31.55 14.53
CA LYS A 244 -26.37 -30.70 14.93
C LYS A 244 -25.89 -29.60 15.88
N GLY A 245 -26.34 -28.36 15.65
CA GLY A 245 -26.03 -27.20 16.49
C GLY A 245 -24.84 -26.37 16.01
N THR A 246 -25.01 -25.05 16.00
CA THR A 246 -23.99 -24.11 15.49
C THR A 246 -22.71 -24.12 16.32
N GLY A 247 -22.81 -24.26 17.65
CA GLY A 247 -21.65 -24.30 18.56
C GLY A 247 -20.72 -25.48 18.24
N THR A 248 -21.27 -26.69 18.13
CA THR A 248 -20.52 -27.92 17.82
C THR A 248 -19.86 -27.88 16.45
N ARG A 249 -20.55 -27.32 15.44
CA ARG A 249 -19.99 -27.17 14.10
C ARG A 249 -18.84 -26.17 14.08
N VAL A 250 -18.96 -25.07 14.81
CA VAL A 250 -17.88 -24.07 14.92
C VAL A 250 -16.67 -24.64 15.64
N THR A 251 -16.86 -25.35 16.76
CA THR A 251 -15.73 -25.97 17.47
C THR A 251 -15.03 -27.05 16.66
N ALA A 252 -15.80 -27.91 15.98
CA ALA A 252 -15.25 -28.91 15.06
C ALA A 252 -14.51 -28.26 13.88
N CYS A 253 -15.05 -27.19 13.27
CA CYS A 253 -14.35 -26.45 12.21
C CYS A 253 -13.03 -25.84 12.70
N VAL A 254 -13.02 -25.20 13.87
CA VAL A 254 -11.83 -24.54 14.40
C VAL A 254 -10.76 -25.57 14.76
N GLY A 255 -11.11 -26.57 15.57
CA GLY A 255 -10.15 -27.60 15.98
C GLY A 255 -9.70 -28.47 14.81
N GLY A 256 -10.60 -28.86 13.91
CA GLY A 256 -10.24 -29.58 12.69
C GLY A 256 -9.31 -28.79 11.78
N SER A 257 -9.45 -27.46 11.70
CA SER A 257 -8.52 -26.60 10.95
C SER A 257 -7.14 -26.55 11.60
N VAL A 258 -7.06 -26.49 12.93
CA VAL A 258 -5.80 -26.52 13.67
C VAL A 258 -5.11 -27.88 13.50
N MET A 259 -5.83 -28.99 13.65
CA MET A 259 -5.28 -30.34 13.48
C MET A 259 -4.86 -30.61 12.03
N ALA A 260 -5.65 -30.18 11.04
CA ALA A 260 -5.29 -30.29 9.63
C ALA A 260 -4.02 -29.48 9.30
N PHE A 261 -3.92 -28.24 9.81
CA PHE A 261 -2.75 -27.41 9.62
C PHE A 261 -1.50 -28.06 10.22
N SER A 262 -1.58 -28.54 11.46
CA SER A 262 -0.47 -29.25 12.13
C SER A 262 -0.06 -30.52 11.37
N ALA A 263 -1.02 -31.32 10.91
CA ALA A 263 -0.74 -32.52 10.12
C ALA A 263 -0.02 -32.18 8.80
N LEU A 264 -0.49 -31.16 8.07
CA LEU A 264 0.13 -30.72 6.82
C LEU A 264 1.53 -30.11 7.05
N MET A 265 1.74 -29.40 8.15
CA MET A 265 3.08 -28.92 8.52
C MET A 265 4.04 -30.07 8.83
N VAL A 266 3.60 -31.10 9.57
CA VAL A 266 4.40 -32.31 9.79
C VAL A 266 4.75 -32.98 8.46
N GLY A 267 3.77 -33.17 7.57
CA GLY A 267 3.99 -33.73 6.24
C GLY A 267 4.98 -32.92 5.40
N LEU A 268 4.84 -31.59 5.40
CA LEU A 268 5.74 -30.68 4.67
C LEU A 268 7.17 -30.76 5.20
N THR A 269 7.36 -30.67 6.52
CA THR A 269 8.68 -30.76 7.14
C THR A 269 9.37 -32.07 6.79
N LEU A 270 8.67 -33.20 6.97
CA LEU A 270 9.21 -34.53 6.63
C LEU A 270 9.49 -34.69 5.12
N SER A 271 8.70 -34.05 4.26
CA SER A 271 8.92 -34.07 2.81
C SER A 271 10.13 -33.25 2.40
N VAL A 272 10.39 -32.11 3.05
CA VAL A 272 11.52 -31.22 2.74
C VAL A 272 12.83 -31.76 3.31
N THR A 273 12.79 -32.41 4.48
CA THR A 273 13.97 -32.99 5.14
C THR A 273 14.24 -34.44 4.74
N ALA A 274 13.56 -34.96 3.71
CA ALA A 274 13.73 -36.34 3.29
C ALA A 274 15.12 -36.56 2.68
N SER A 275 15.83 -37.59 3.13
CA SER A 275 17.18 -37.94 2.66
C SER A 275 17.22 -38.52 1.23
N GLY A 276 16.06 -38.73 0.60
CA GLY A 276 15.97 -39.16 -0.79
C GLY A 276 14.52 -39.36 -1.26
N PRO A 277 14.32 -39.67 -2.56
CA PRO A 277 12.99 -39.73 -3.18
C PRO A 277 12.05 -40.76 -2.53
N LEU A 278 12.58 -41.93 -2.15
CA LEU A 278 11.80 -42.96 -1.47
C LEU A 278 11.36 -42.53 -0.06
N GLY A 279 12.18 -41.76 0.64
CA GLY A 279 11.85 -41.19 1.95
C GLY A 279 10.75 -40.12 1.88
N ALA A 280 10.64 -39.42 0.75
CA ALA A 280 9.61 -38.41 0.51
C ALA A 280 8.23 -39.00 0.15
N LEU A 281 8.14 -40.28 -0.23
CA LEU A 281 6.87 -40.91 -0.61
C LEU A 281 5.88 -41.01 0.55
N ALA A 282 6.36 -41.42 1.72
CA ALA A 282 5.52 -41.60 2.91
C ALA A 282 4.91 -40.27 3.44
N PRO A 283 5.67 -39.17 3.61
CA PRO A 283 5.08 -37.87 3.93
C PRO A 283 4.28 -37.28 2.75
N GLY A 284 4.67 -37.56 1.50
CA GLY A 284 3.88 -37.21 0.31
C GLY A 284 2.48 -37.84 0.33
N ALA A 285 2.36 -39.10 0.76
CA ALA A 285 1.06 -39.77 0.91
C ALA A 285 0.17 -39.07 1.96
N LEU A 286 0.74 -38.63 3.08
CA LEU A 286 0.03 -37.87 4.11
C LEU A 286 -0.47 -36.51 3.58
N LEU A 287 0.36 -35.81 2.80
CA LEU A 287 0.00 -34.53 2.18
C LEU A 287 -1.10 -34.71 1.12
N LEU A 288 -1.01 -35.77 0.30
CA LEU A 288 -2.03 -36.09 -0.71
C LEU A 288 -3.37 -36.48 -0.08
N THR A 289 -3.38 -37.25 1.01
CA THR A 289 -4.62 -37.56 1.73
C THR A 289 -5.22 -36.32 2.39
N GLY A 290 -4.39 -35.43 2.94
CA GLY A 290 -4.84 -34.12 3.41
C GLY A 290 -5.45 -33.25 2.30
N ALA A 291 -4.84 -33.25 1.11
CA ALA A 291 -5.37 -32.56 -0.07
C ALA A 291 -6.72 -33.15 -0.53
N ALA A 292 -6.83 -34.48 -0.55
CA ALA A 292 -8.07 -35.17 -0.90
C ALA A 292 -9.20 -34.86 0.10
N ALA A 293 -8.90 -34.85 1.41
CA ALA A 293 -9.85 -34.47 2.44
C ALA A 293 -10.31 -33.01 2.31
N ALA A 294 -9.39 -32.08 2.04
CA ALA A 294 -9.70 -30.67 1.81
C ALA A 294 -10.58 -30.45 0.56
N LEU A 295 -10.29 -31.17 -0.54
CA LEU A 295 -11.13 -31.16 -1.73
C LEU A 295 -12.51 -31.78 -1.47
N ALA A 296 -12.59 -32.92 -0.79
CA ALA A 296 -13.87 -33.54 -0.44
C ALA A 296 -14.75 -32.61 0.42
N GLY A 297 -14.15 -31.88 1.37
CA GLY A 297 -14.82 -30.83 2.12
C GLY A 297 -15.29 -29.66 1.24
N ALA A 298 -14.48 -29.25 0.26
CA ALA A 298 -14.81 -28.17 -0.68
C ALA A 298 -16.02 -28.47 -1.58
N TRP A 299 -16.33 -29.74 -1.84
CA TRP A 299 -17.55 -30.13 -2.57
C TRP A 299 -18.84 -29.91 -1.78
N ARG A 300 -18.76 -29.93 -0.44
CA ARG A 300 -19.93 -29.84 0.46
C ARG A 300 -20.02 -28.51 1.21
N ALA A 301 -18.95 -27.72 1.21
CA ALA A 301 -18.85 -26.48 1.99
C ALA A 301 -19.36 -25.23 1.21
N PRO A 302 -19.74 -24.15 1.92
CA PRO A 302 -20.09 -22.86 1.31
C PRO A 302 -18.95 -22.29 0.46
N LYS A 303 -19.30 -21.41 -0.50
CA LYS A 303 -18.37 -20.87 -1.53
C LYS A 303 -17.00 -20.39 -1.01
N GLY A 304 -16.96 -19.71 0.14
CA GLY A 304 -15.71 -19.20 0.74
C GLY A 304 -14.79 -20.31 1.25
N PHE A 305 -15.35 -21.31 1.94
CA PHE A 305 -14.62 -22.46 2.46
C PHE A 305 -14.12 -23.38 1.34
N ALA A 306 -14.88 -23.51 0.26
CA ALA A 306 -14.45 -24.27 -0.92
C ALA A 306 -13.19 -23.66 -1.57
N ARG A 307 -13.03 -22.33 -1.54
CA ARG A 307 -11.82 -21.66 -2.03
C ARG A 307 -10.63 -21.89 -1.11
N ALA A 308 -10.82 -21.76 0.20
CA ALA A 308 -9.77 -22.03 1.19
C ALA A 308 -9.29 -23.49 1.12
N GLY A 309 -10.22 -24.44 1.04
CA GLY A 309 -9.92 -25.86 0.83
C GLY A 309 -9.14 -26.13 -0.46
N GLY A 310 -9.50 -25.44 -1.55
CA GLY A 310 -8.74 -25.51 -2.81
C GLY A 310 -7.30 -24.97 -2.69
N VAL A 311 -7.07 -23.89 -1.92
CA VAL A 311 -5.71 -23.37 -1.66
C VAL A 311 -4.88 -24.39 -0.88
N VAL A 312 -5.44 -24.90 0.22
CA VAL A 312 -4.77 -25.89 1.08
C VAL A 312 -4.44 -27.16 0.29
N ALA A 313 -5.39 -27.67 -0.50
CA ALA A 313 -5.17 -28.83 -1.36
C ALA A 313 -4.09 -28.57 -2.43
N GLY A 314 -4.11 -27.40 -3.07
CA GLY A 314 -3.08 -27.03 -4.05
C GLY A 314 -1.68 -27.01 -3.44
N LEU A 315 -1.50 -26.35 -2.29
CA LEU A 315 -0.20 -26.30 -1.61
C LEU A 315 0.27 -27.69 -1.15
N ALA A 316 -0.63 -28.51 -0.60
CA ALA A 316 -0.31 -29.86 -0.18
C ALA A 316 0.08 -30.76 -1.36
N VAL A 317 -0.58 -30.63 -2.52
CA VAL A 317 -0.20 -31.36 -3.75
C VAL A 317 1.16 -30.90 -4.27
N VAL A 318 1.45 -29.59 -4.28
CA VAL A 318 2.80 -29.10 -4.67
C VAL A 318 3.87 -29.65 -3.73
N ALA A 319 3.64 -29.62 -2.42
CA ALA A 319 4.58 -30.14 -1.44
C ALA A 319 4.83 -31.64 -1.64
N ALA A 320 3.77 -32.44 -1.86
CA ALA A 320 3.89 -33.88 -2.07
C ALA A 320 4.57 -34.25 -3.40
N VAL A 321 4.12 -33.65 -4.51
CA VAL A 321 4.60 -33.99 -5.85
C VAL A 321 5.96 -33.37 -6.14
N GLY A 322 6.21 -32.14 -5.63
CA GLY A 322 7.49 -31.46 -5.76
C GLY A 322 8.56 -32.00 -4.82
N GLY A 323 8.18 -32.54 -3.65
CA GLY A 323 9.12 -33.05 -2.65
C GLY A 323 9.92 -34.26 -3.11
N VAL A 324 9.31 -35.17 -3.88
CA VAL A 324 9.99 -36.37 -4.41
C VAL A 324 11.15 -36.03 -5.36
N PRO A 325 10.93 -35.23 -6.43
CA PRO A 325 12.04 -34.78 -7.27
C PRO A 325 12.97 -33.80 -6.56
N ALA A 326 12.48 -32.97 -5.63
CA ALA A 326 13.35 -32.08 -4.84
C ALA A 326 14.38 -32.86 -4.02
N ALA A 327 13.99 -34.01 -3.45
CA ALA A 327 14.90 -34.89 -2.70
C ALA A 327 15.93 -35.64 -3.58
N ALA A 328 15.79 -35.60 -4.91
CA ALA A 328 16.73 -36.23 -5.86
C ALA A 328 17.85 -35.28 -6.32
N VAL A 329 17.70 -33.98 -6.10
CA VAL A 329 18.55 -32.93 -6.69
C VAL A 329 19.17 -32.13 -5.54
N PRO A 330 20.37 -31.52 -5.71
CA PRO A 330 20.93 -30.63 -4.69
C PRO A 330 19.94 -29.57 -4.19
N GLU A 331 20.06 -29.19 -2.91
CA GLU A 331 19.12 -28.32 -2.20
C GLU A 331 18.77 -27.04 -2.98
N ASP A 332 19.76 -26.44 -3.64
CA ASP A 332 19.65 -25.22 -4.43
C ASP A 332 18.68 -25.35 -5.61
N TRP A 333 18.56 -26.55 -6.18
CA TRP A 333 17.73 -26.86 -7.34
C TRP A 333 16.34 -27.38 -6.96
N GLY A 334 16.09 -27.69 -5.69
CA GLY A 334 14.79 -28.16 -5.19
C GLY A 334 13.64 -27.18 -5.50
N VAL A 335 13.94 -25.87 -5.58
CA VAL A 335 12.95 -24.84 -5.95
C VAL A 335 12.35 -25.08 -7.34
N LEU A 336 13.12 -25.59 -8.30
CA LEU A 336 12.62 -25.88 -9.65
C LEU A 336 11.65 -27.06 -9.67
N ALA A 337 11.86 -28.05 -8.80
CA ALA A 337 10.94 -29.16 -8.62
C ALA A 337 9.56 -28.67 -8.13
N TYR A 338 9.53 -27.85 -7.08
CA TYR A 338 8.29 -27.24 -6.59
C TYR A 338 7.65 -26.27 -7.60
N LEU A 339 8.45 -25.48 -8.32
CA LEU A 339 7.96 -24.59 -9.37
C LEU A 339 7.27 -25.37 -10.50
N SER A 340 7.88 -26.47 -10.95
CA SER A 340 7.30 -27.32 -12.00
C SER A 340 5.99 -27.98 -11.55
N ALA A 341 5.91 -28.45 -10.31
CA ALA A 341 4.67 -28.98 -9.72
C ALA A 341 3.58 -27.89 -9.60
N GLY A 342 3.95 -26.67 -9.18
CA GLY A 342 3.05 -25.52 -9.12
C GLY A 342 2.52 -25.11 -10.51
N LEU A 343 3.35 -25.19 -11.55
CA LEU A 343 2.93 -24.94 -12.94
C LEU A 343 2.02 -26.04 -13.47
N ALA A 344 2.30 -27.31 -13.16
CA ALA A 344 1.46 -28.44 -13.53
C ALA A 344 0.03 -28.32 -12.96
N LEU A 345 -0.12 -27.73 -11.76
CA LEU A 345 -1.44 -27.47 -11.17
C LEU A 345 -2.32 -26.54 -12.00
N THR A 346 -1.78 -25.73 -12.92
CA THR A 346 -2.60 -24.89 -13.81
C THR A 346 -3.49 -25.74 -14.74
N ALA A 347 -3.16 -27.01 -14.96
CA ALA A 347 -3.98 -27.96 -15.70
C ALA A 347 -5.31 -28.30 -14.99
N VAL A 348 -5.46 -27.96 -13.70
CA VAL A 348 -6.70 -28.17 -12.92
C VAL A 348 -7.92 -27.50 -13.55
N VAL A 349 -7.73 -26.46 -14.38
CA VAL A 349 -8.79 -25.81 -15.15
C VAL A 349 -9.52 -26.78 -16.10
N ARG A 350 -8.89 -27.91 -16.45
CA ARG A 350 -9.47 -28.97 -17.29
C ARG A 350 -10.25 -30.03 -16.51
N THR A 351 -10.31 -29.94 -15.19
CA THR A 351 -10.97 -30.94 -14.33
C THR A 351 -12.45 -30.60 -14.05
N GLY A 352 -13.24 -31.58 -13.63
CA GLY A 352 -14.65 -31.42 -13.23
C GLY A 352 -14.86 -30.85 -11.82
N LEU A 353 -13.84 -30.23 -11.21
CA LEU A 353 -13.91 -29.71 -9.84
C LEU A 353 -14.78 -28.44 -9.73
N PRO A 354 -15.36 -28.15 -8.54
CA PRO A 354 -16.14 -26.93 -8.34
C PRO A 354 -15.27 -25.67 -8.55
N ARG A 355 -15.83 -24.65 -9.22
CA ARG A 355 -15.13 -23.41 -9.65
C ARG A 355 -14.36 -22.72 -8.51
N ASN A 356 -14.92 -22.67 -7.30
CA ASN A 356 -14.24 -22.05 -6.16
C ASN A 356 -13.00 -22.82 -5.71
N ALA A 357 -13.02 -24.16 -5.79
CA ALA A 357 -11.86 -24.99 -5.48
C ALA A 357 -10.79 -24.82 -6.56
N VAL A 358 -11.17 -24.81 -7.85
CA VAL A 358 -10.27 -24.50 -8.97
C VAL A 358 -9.59 -23.15 -8.78
N LEU A 359 -10.34 -22.09 -8.44
CA LEU A 359 -9.76 -20.77 -8.13
C LEU A 359 -8.83 -20.82 -6.91
N GLY A 360 -9.12 -21.64 -5.91
CA GLY A 360 -8.24 -21.87 -4.76
C GLY A 360 -6.90 -22.52 -5.17
N VAL A 361 -6.95 -23.56 -5.99
CA VAL A 361 -5.74 -24.25 -6.49
C VAL A 361 -4.90 -23.31 -7.38
N LEU A 362 -5.53 -22.47 -8.20
CA LEU A 362 -4.82 -21.46 -8.98
C LEU A 362 -4.16 -20.39 -8.10
N VAL A 363 -4.77 -20.02 -6.98
CA VAL A 363 -4.13 -19.13 -5.98
C VAL A 363 -2.93 -19.80 -5.33
N ALA A 364 -3.00 -21.11 -5.03
CA ALA A 364 -1.87 -21.86 -4.51
C ALA A 364 -0.71 -21.92 -5.54
N SER A 365 -1.00 -22.21 -6.81
CA SER A 365 -0.03 -22.18 -7.91
C SER A 365 0.65 -20.80 -8.02
N ALA A 366 -0.14 -19.72 -8.00
CA ALA A 366 0.40 -18.36 -8.00
C ALA A 366 1.26 -18.05 -6.77
N ALA A 367 0.88 -18.54 -5.58
CA ALA A 367 1.66 -18.38 -4.36
C ALA A 367 3.01 -19.11 -4.42
N VAL A 368 3.06 -20.30 -5.03
CA VAL A 368 4.30 -21.05 -5.24
C VAL A 368 5.25 -20.32 -6.19
N VAL A 369 4.74 -19.80 -7.31
CA VAL A 369 5.52 -18.97 -8.23
C VAL A 369 6.01 -17.70 -7.53
N ALA A 370 5.15 -17.03 -6.77
CA ALA A 370 5.53 -15.84 -6.01
C ALA A 370 6.59 -16.13 -4.95
N GLY A 371 6.51 -17.26 -4.25
CA GLY A 371 7.52 -17.71 -3.30
C GLY A 371 8.86 -18.00 -3.95
N ALA A 372 8.86 -18.67 -5.11
CA ALA A 372 10.07 -18.91 -5.90
C ALA A 372 10.73 -17.60 -6.38
N LEU A 373 9.93 -16.62 -6.81
CA LEU A 373 10.41 -15.28 -7.20
C LEU A 373 10.90 -14.48 -5.98
N ALA A 374 10.23 -14.60 -4.82
CA ALA A 374 10.67 -13.96 -3.59
C ALA A 374 12.04 -14.48 -3.12
N GLY A 375 12.30 -15.78 -3.31
CA GLY A 375 13.62 -16.38 -3.10
C GLY A 375 14.72 -15.81 -3.99
N ALA A 376 14.38 -15.20 -5.14
CA ALA A 376 15.34 -14.53 -6.01
C ALA A 376 15.70 -13.10 -5.60
N LEU A 377 14.91 -12.49 -4.70
CA LEU A 377 15.09 -11.09 -4.28
C LEU A 377 16.45 -10.82 -3.62
N PRO A 378 16.97 -11.67 -2.70
CA PRO A 378 18.27 -11.41 -2.09
C PRO A 378 19.41 -11.38 -3.12
N GLY A 379 19.40 -12.31 -4.08
CA GLY A 379 20.39 -12.35 -5.16
C GLY A 379 20.30 -11.13 -6.07
N LEU A 380 19.09 -10.75 -6.50
CA LEU A 380 18.89 -9.54 -7.31
C LEU A 380 19.27 -8.26 -6.55
N ALA A 381 18.94 -8.17 -5.26
CA ALA A 381 19.32 -7.04 -4.43
C ALA A 381 20.85 -6.94 -4.29
N ALA A 382 21.54 -8.07 -4.12
CA ALA A 382 23.00 -8.10 -4.07
C ALA A 382 23.65 -7.64 -5.39
N VAL A 383 23.12 -8.07 -6.54
CA VAL A 383 23.65 -7.66 -7.85
C VAL A 383 23.39 -6.16 -8.13
N LEU A 384 22.23 -5.63 -7.74
CA LEU A 384 21.86 -4.24 -8.01
C LEU A 384 22.42 -3.23 -7.01
N LEU A 385 22.53 -3.62 -5.74
CA LEU A 385 23.00 -2.73 -4.66
C LEU A 385 24.49 -2.93 -4.36
N GLY A 386 25.06 -4.10 -4.68
CA GLY A 386 26.48 -4.39 -4.50
C GLY A 386 27.41 -3.34 -5.12
N PRO A 387 27.20 -2.91 -6.37
CA PRO A 387 28.03 -1.89 -7.02
C PRO A 387 28.01 -0.52 -6.33
N VAL A 388 27.05 -0.25 -5.43
CA VAL A 388 27.01 1.00 -4.66
C VAL A 388 28.23 1.10 -3.73
N SER A 389 28.81 -0.02 -3.31
CA SER A 389 30.05 -0.04 -2.53
C SER A 389 31.23 0.59 -3.29
N LEU A 390 31.21 0.62 -4.63
CA LEU A 390 32.26 1.25 -5.44
C LEU A 390 32.25 2.79 -5.39
N LEU A 391 31.21 3.41 -4.80
CA LEU A 391 31.18 4.87 -4.62
C LEU A 391 32.19 5.37 -3.59
N SER A 392 32.53 4.55 -2.58
CA SER A 392 33.53 4.95 -1.57
C SER A 392 34.94 4.96 -2.15
N ASP A 393 35.23 4.01 -3.04
CA ASP A 393 36.58 3.71 -3.51
C ASP A 393 36.68 3.74 -5.05
N VAL A 394 36.31 4.88 -5.64
CA VAL A 394 36.34 5.08 -7.10
C VAL A 394 37.77 4.95 -7.63
N TRP A 395 37.95 4.03 -8.58
CA TRP A 395 39.21 3.63 -9.20
C TRP A 395 40.21 2.94 -8.26
N ALA A 396 39.72 2.16 -7.29
CA ALA A 396 40.57 1.33 -6.43
C ALA A 396 41.28 0.17 -7.17
N GLY A 397 40.86 -0.16 -8.39
CA GLY A 397 41.45 -1.22 -9.21
C GLY A 397 40.39 -2.17 -9.78
N SER A 398 40.69 -2.78 -10.93
CA SER A 398 39.77 -3.70 -11.60
C SER A 398 39.62 -5.00 -10.79
N PRO A 399 38.41 -5.37 -10.34
CA PRO A 399 38.16 -6.65 -9.68
C PRO A 399 38.41 -7.82 -10.62
N GLU A 400 38.84 -8.97 -10.09
CA GLU A 400 39.15 -10.16 -10.89
C GLU A 400 37.90 -10.76 -11.56
N GLY A 401 36.76 -10.71 -10.88
CA GLY A 401 35.49 -11.28 -11.33
C GLY A 401 34.29 -10.43 -10.96
N PHE A 402 33.14 -10.74 -11.55
CA PHE A 402 31.92 -9.97 -11.32
C PHE A 402 31.47 -10.02 -9.85
N ARG A 403 31.60 -11.16 -9.17
CA ARG A 403 31.22 -11.27 -7.74
C ARG A 403 32.08 -10.37 -6.85
N ALA A 404 33.37 -10.24 -7.17
CA ALA A 404 34.28 -9.37 -6.43
C ALA A 404 33.87 -7.89 -6.54
N ALA A 405 33.34 -7.47 -7.69
CA ALA A 405 32.84 -6.11 -7.91
C ALA A 405 31.55 -5.80 -7.11
N LEU A 406 30.81 -6.82 -6.65
CA LEU A 406 29.55 -6.64 -5.92
C LEU A 406 29.75 -6.45 -4.42
N GLY A 407 30.92 -6.78 -3.86
CA GLY A 407 31.22 -6.58 -2.43
C GLY A 407 30.33 -7.37 -1.45
N SER A 408 29.53 -8.34 -1.91
CA SER A 408 28.56 -9.06 -1.08
C SER A 408 29.09 -10.45 -0.66
N THR A 409 28.90 -10.82 0.61
CA THR A 409 29.29 -12.12 1.19
C THR A 409 28.22 -13.21 1.03
N LEU A 410 27.34 -13.11 0.02
CA LEU A 410 26.29 -14.12 -0.17
C LEU A 410 26.89 -15.48 -0.58
N PRO A 411 26.27 -16.59 -0.14
CA PRO A 411 26.61 -17.92 -0.63
C PRO A 411 26.08 -18.10 -2.06
N TRP A 412 26.84 -17.62 -3.05
CA TRP A 412 26.46 -17.63 -4.47
C TRP A 412 26.17 -19.03 -5.03
N THR A 413 26.79 -20.06 -4.47
CA THR A 413 26.52 -21.46 -4.80
C THR A 413 25.05 -21.82 -4.54
N GLY A 414 24.48 -21.32 -3.44
CA GLY A 414 23.08 -21.53 -3.06
C GLY A 414 22.05 -20.87 -3.99
N LEU A 415 22.51 -20.01 -4.90
CA LEU A 415 21.67 -19.26 -5.84
C LEU A 415 21.75 -19.81 -7.27
N ALA A 416 22.35 -20.98 -7.48
CA ALA A 416 22.59 -21.54 -8.81
C ALA A 416 21.31 -21.73 -9.64
N ALA A 417 20.20 -22.14 -9.00
CA ALA A 417 18.92 -22.34 -9.69
C ALA A 417 18.11 -21.05 -9.89
N THR A 418 18.41 -19.99 -9.14
CA THR A 418 17.67 -18.72 -9.16
C THR A 418 17.61 -18.05 -10.54
N PRO A 419 18.70 -17.93 -11.35
CA PRO A 419 18.59 -17.38 -12.70
C PRO A 419 17.71 -18.25 -13.60
N VAL A 420 17.70 -19.57 -13.42
CA VAL A 420 16.84 -20.49 -14.17
C VAL A 420 15.36 -20.28 -13.80
N VAL A 421 15.05 -20.10 -12.51
CA VAL A 421 13.69 -19.78 -12.03
C VAL A 421 13.18 -18.48 -12.66
N LEU A 422 14.01 -17.43 -12.69
CA LEU A 422 13.67 -16.15 -13.33
C LEU A 422 13.50 -16.31 -14.85
N ALA A 423 14.38 -17.04 -15.52
CA ALA A 423 14.32 -17.28 -16.96
C ALA A 423 13.08 -18.10 -17.38
N VAL A 424 12.76 -19.17 -16.64
CA VAL A 424 11.55 -19.98 -16.88
C VAL A 424 10.30 -19.13 -16.68
N SER A 425 10.24 -18.35 -15.59
CA SER A 425 9.12 -17.44 -15.31
C SER A 425 8.98 -16.36 -16.39
N ALA A 426 10.09 -15.78 -16.86
CA ALA A 426 10.13 -14.82 -17.96
C ALA A 426 9.63 -15.46 -19.27
N GLY A 427 10.07 -16.67 -19.59
CA GLY A 427 9.63 -17.42 -20.78
C GLY A 427 8.14 -17.76 -20.75
N LEU A 428 7.60 -18.13 -19.58
CA LEU A 428 6.18 -18.38 -19.39
C LEU A 428 5.35 -17.10 -19.55
N LEU A 429 5.78 -15.97 -18.98
CA LEU A 429 5.12 -14.68 -19.18
C LEU A 429 5.22 -14.19 -20.63
N GLY A 430 6.37 -14.40 -21.28
CA GLY A 430 6.58 -14.07 -22.69
C GLY A 430 5.74 -14.93 -23.63
N SER A 431 5.60 -16.23 -23.34
CA SER A 431 4.68 -17.10 -24.07
C SER A 431 3.22 -16.73 -23.81
N ALA A 432 2.84 -16.40 -22.58
CA ALA A 432 1.50 -15.91 -22.27
C ALA A 432 1.19 -14.59 -23.01
N TYR A 433 2.16 -13.68 -23.12
CA TYR A 433 2.05 -12.45 -23.90
C TYR A 433 1.86 -12.71 -25.40
N ARG A 434 2.59 -13.70 -25.96
CA ARG A 434 2.52 -14.09 -27.37
C ARG A 434 1.22 -14.82 -27.71
N TRP A 435 0.79 -15.75 -26.87
CA TRP A 435 -0.33 -16.67 -27.10
C TRP A 435 -1.63 -16.29 -26.37
N TRP A 436 -1.72 -15.04 -25.87
CA TRP A 436 -2.85 -14.50 -25.11
C TRP A 436 -4.24 -14.82 -25.69
N PRO A 437 -4.49 -14.72 -27.01
CA PRO A 437 -5.81 -15.03 -27.58
C PRO A 437 -6.26 -16.48 -27.34
N SER A 438 -5.32 -17.44 -27.33
CA SER A 438 -5.62 -18.85 -27.08
C SER A 438 -5.86 -19.13 -25.59
N LEU A 439 -5.10 -18.48 -24.71
CA LEU A 439 -5.29 -18.60 -23.26
C LEU A 439 -6.62 -17.99 -22.80
N ALA A 440 -7.02 -16.85 -23.37
CA ALA A 440 -8.31 -16.23 -23.09
C ALA A 440 -9.49 -17.16 -23.43
N ARG A 441 -9.39 -17.94 -24.51
CA ARG A 441 -10.41 -18.95 -24.89
C ARG A 441 -10.50 -20.10 -23.89
N ILE A 442 -9.37 -20.57 -23.36
CA ILE A 442 -9.32 -21.65 -22.36
C ILE A 442 -9.88 -21.17 -21.01
N ALA A 443 -9.63 -19.92 -20.64
CA ALA A 443 -10.11 -19.33 -19.38
C ALA A 443 -11.55 -18.81 -19.45
N ALA A 444 -12.11 -18.62 -20.65
CA ALA A 444 -13.48 -18.16 -20.87
C ALA A 444 -14.55 -18.87 -20.02
N PRO A 445 -14.59 -20.22 -19.88
CA PRO A 445 -15.59 -20.89 -19.04
C PRO A 445 -15.51 -20.53 -17.55
N LEU A 446 -14.33 -20.15 -17.04
CA LEU A 446 -14.16 -19.66 -15.67
C LEU A 446 -14.65 -18.23 -15.49
N ILE A 447 -14.80 -17.46 -16.57
CA ILE A 447 -15.18 -16.04 -16.55
C ILE A 447 -16.67 -15.87 -16.92
N ALA A 448 -17.17 -16.67 -17.87
CA ALA A 448 -18.45 -16.46 -18.54
C ALA A 448 -19.70 -16.91 -17.76
N ARG A 449 -19.61 -17.86 -16.81
CA ARG A 449 -20.80 -18.33 -16.04
C ARG A 449 -21.19 -17.46 -14.84
N GLU A 450 -20.52 -16.33 -14.65
CA GLU A 450 -20.81 -15.37 -13.59
C GLU A 450 -21.80 -14.27 -14.04
N GLU A 451 -22.08 -14.21 -15.34
CA GLU A 451 -23.20 -13.43 -15.88
C GLU A 451 -24.47 -14.31 -15.87
N PRO A 452 -25.60 -13.85 -15.31
CA PRO A 452 -26.88 -14.46 -15.62
C PRO A 452 -27.14 -14.23 -17.11
N GLY A 453 -26.85 -15.23 -17.93
CA GLY A 453 -27.16 -15.17 -19.36
C GLY A 453 -28.67 -14.98 -19.56
N PRO A 454 -29.10 -14.20 -20.58
CA PRO A 454 -30.50 -13.96 -20.89
C PRO A 454 -31.10 -15.19 -21.60
N ALA A 455 -31.15 -16.33 -20.91
CA ALA A 455 -31.75 -17.56 -21.43
C ALA A 455 -33.28 -17.61 -21.20
N GLY A 456 -33.93 -16.46 -21.00
CA GLY A 456 -35.38 -16.32 -20.81
C GLY A 456 -36.09 -15.44 -21.84
N ALA A 457 -35.38 -14.85 -22.80
CA ALA A 457 -35.97 -13.88 -23.74
C ALA A 457 -36.27 -14.44 -25.15
N ALA A 458 -36.19 -15.75 -25.37
CA ALA A 458 -36.45 -16.38 -26.67
C ALA A 458 -37.50 -17.51 -26.61
N ALA A 459 -38.51 -17.39 -25.74
CA ALA A 459 -39.57 -18.41 -25.59
C ALA A 459 -41.00 -17.85 -25.51
N TYR A 460 -41.25 -16.61 -25.97
CA TYR A 460 -42.61 -16.13 -26.23
C TYR A 460 -42.67 -15.43 -27.58
N GLY A 461 -42.99 -16.23 -28.59
CA GLY A 461 -43.13 -15.79 -29.97
C GLY A 461 -43.46 -16.96 -30.89
N ALA A 462 -44.35 -17.85 -30.48
CA ALA A 462 -44.96 -18.81 -31.40
C ALA A 462 -46.42 -19.02 -31.00
N GLY A 463 -47.31 -18.42 -31.79
CA GLY A 463 -48.75 -18.53 -31.63
C GLY A 463 -49.47 -17.97 -32.84
N SER A 464 -49.39 -18.66 -33.96
CA SER A 464 -50.55 -19.21 -34.70
C SER A 464 -50.38 -19.25 -36.24
N ALA A 465 -50.90 -20.36 -36.77
CA ALA A 465 -51.35 -20.60 -38.14
C ALA A 465 -50.30 -20.96 -39.23
N GLY A 466 -50.24 -22.26 -39.55
CA GLY A 466 -50.88 -22.74 -40.77
C GLY A 466 -50.02 -23.03 -42.01
N ALA A 467 -49.74 -24.33 -42.19
CA ALA A 467 -49.70 -25.08 -43.45
C ALA A 467 -48.44 -25.02 -44.36
N PRO A 468 -48.17 -26.10 -45.14
CA PRO A 468 -46.82 -26.58 -45.42
C PRO A 468 -46.44 -26.58 -46.92
N GLY A 469 -45.15 -26.74 -47.19
CA GLY A 469 -44.69 -27.68 -48.21
C GLY A 469 -43.87 -27.15 -49.38
N THR A 470 -42.88 -27.99 -49.74
CA THR A 470 -42.12 -28.03 -51.00
C THR A 470 -41.02 -26.96 -51.13
N GLY A 471 -39.78 -27.23 -51.49
CA GLY A 471 -39.09 -28.46 -51.89
C GLY A 471 -37.78 -28.04 -52.56
N THR A 472 -36.65 -28.59 -52.09
CA THR A 472 -35.38 -28.83 -52.82
C THR A 472 -34.60 -27.68 -53.51
N PRO A 473 -33.29 -27.90 -53.79
CA PRO A 473 -32.27 -26.84 -53.91
C PRO A 473 -31.73 -26.65 -55.35
N GLU A 474 -31.05 -25.53 -55.63
CA GLU A 474 -29.99 -25.36 -56.65
C GLU A 474 -29.52 -23.88 -56.63
N ALA A 475 -28.24 -23.57 -56.36
CA ALA A 475 -27.07 -23.56 -57.26
C ALA A 475 -26.87 -22.25 -58.05
N GLY A 476 -25.67 -21.67 -57.92
CA GLY A 476 -24.93 -21.08 -59.05
C GLY A 476 -24.87 -19.56 -59.24
N GLY A 477 -23.68 -18.99 -58.99
CA GLY A 477 -23.01 -17.92 -59.77
C GLY A 477 -23.63 -16.51 -59.74
N ALA A 478 -22.94 -15.41 -60.03
CA ALA A 478 -21.54 -15.09 -60.30
C ALA A 478 -21.42 -13.54 -60.33
N ALA A 479 -20.22 -13.00 -60.06
CA ALA A 479 -19.63 -11.76 -60.63
C ALA A 479 -20.36 -10.38 -60.52
N VAL A 480 -19.96 -9.54 -59.56
CA VAL A 480 -19.01 -8.37 -59.64
C VAL A 480 -18.82 -7.67 -61.02
N PRO A 481 -18.45 -6.37 -61.19
CA PRO A 481 -18.31 -5.16 -60.30
C PRO A 481 -18.85 -3.80 -60.87
N GLY A 482 -18.73 -2.74 -60.05
CA GLY A 482 -18.31 -1.39 -60.50
C GLY A 482 -19.43 -0.34 -60.53
N THR A 483 -19.26 0.95 -60.19
CA THR A 483 -18.10 1.86 -60.22
C THR A 483 -18.44 3.19 -59.51
N GLY A 484 -17.39 3.91 -59.04
CA GLY A 484 -17.31 5.38 -58.86
C GLY A 484 -18.18 6.02 -57.76
N GLY A 485 -17.71 6.93 -56.91
CA GLY A 485 -16.68 7.94 -57.09
C GLY A 485 -17.33 9.33 -56.92
N GLU A 486 -17.08 9.93 -55.76
CA GLU A 486 -17.21 11.35 -55.31
C GLU A 486 -16.90 12.45 -56.37
N PRO A 487 -16.93 13.77 -56.05
CA PRO A 487 -17.69 14.58 -55.07
C PRO A 487 -18.09 16.01 -55.60
N GLY A 488 -18.78 16.81 -54.76
CA GLY A 488 -18.35 18.19 -54.51
C GLY A 488 -19.19 19.39 -55.00
N ALA A 489 -19.36 20.35 -54.07
CA ALA A 489 -19.67 21.79 -54.23
C ALA A 489 -21.02 22.17 -54.89
N GLY A 490 -21.74 23.22 -54.51
CA GLY A 490 -21.52 24.33 -53.60
C GLY A 490 -22.51 25.46 -53.97
N THR A 491 -22.73 26.35 -53.00
CA THR A 491 -23.17 27.76 -53.14
C THR A 491 -24.65 28.13 -53.32
N ALA A 492 -25.03 29.09 -52.46
CA ALA A 492 -25.95 30.23 -52.64
C ALA A 492 -27.43 29.91 -52.91
N GLY A 493 -28.40 30.56 -52.29
CA GLY A 493 -28.46 31.85 -51.62
C GLY A 493 -29.83 32.46 -51.91
N THR A 494 -30.34 33.31 -51.03
CA THR A 494 -31.60 34.11 -51.14
C THR A 494 -32.88 33.27 -51.07
N GLY A 495 -33.91 33.57 -50.27
CA GLY A 495 -34.40 34.83 -49.73
C GLY A 495 -35.89 34.89 -50.10
N GLY A 496 -36.80 34.94 -49.11
CA GLY A 496 -38.23 35.12 -49.39
C GLY A 496 -39.19 34.33 -48.50
N THR A 497 -39.56 34.95 -47.37
CA THR A 497 -40.87 34.85 -46.70
C THR A 497 -42.04 35.22 -47.66
N PRO A 498 -43.35 35.12 -47.30
CA PRO A 498 -43.99 34.65 -46.05
C PRO A 498 -45.27 33.77 -46.22
N ALA A 499 -45.71 33.17 -45.09
CA ALA A 499 -47.06 33.08 -44.44
C ALA A 499 -48.38 33.25 -45.27
N PRO A 500 -49.60 32.87 -44.79
CA PRO A 500 -50.00 32.78 -43.37
C PRO A 500 -51.07 31.73 -42.97
N GLY A 501 -51.26 31.61 -41.65
CA GLY A 501 -52.44 31.03 -41.02
C GLY A 501 -52.46 31.40 -39.54
N ALA A 502 -53.34 32.34 -39.18
CA ALA A 502 -53.39 33.04 -37.89
C ALA A 502 -54.60 32.63 -37.04
N SER A 503 -54.57 33.10 -35.79
CA SER A 503 -55.64 33.20 -34.75
C SER A 503 -55.74 32.02 -33.77
N GLY A 504 -55.83 32.22 -32.44
CA GLY A 504 -55.80 33.45 -31.65
C GLY A 504 -56.03 33.18 -30.15
N ALA A 505 -55.53 34.11 -29.31
CA ALA A 505 -56.06 34.56 -28.00
C ALA A 505 -56.20 33.56 -26.81
N LYS A 506 -56.03 33.91 -25.53
CA LYS A 506 -55.43 35.04 -24.77
C LYS A 506 -55.49 34.64 -23.28
N ALA A 507 -54.48 35.03 -22.48
CA ALA A 507 -54.37 34.86 -21.02
C ALA A 507 -55.36 35.78 -20.22
N PRO A 508 -55.44 35.69 -18.87
CA PRO A 508 -54.53 36.43 -17.95
C PRO A 508 -54.26 35.66 -16.62
N GLY A 509 -53.39 36.03 -15.66
CA GLY A 509 -52.56 37.20 -15.39
C GLY A 509 -51.90 37.05 -14.00
N ALA A 510 -50.71 37.65 -13.82
CA ALA A 510 -49.92 37.73 -12.59
C ALA A 510 -50.46 38.80 -11.58
N PRO A 511 -49.84 39.08 -10.41
CA PRO A 511 -48.59 39.89 -10.32
C PRO A 511 -47.60 39.51 -9.18
N GLY A 512 -46.28 39.70 -9.33
CA GLY A 512 -45.47 40.81 -8.73
C GLY A 512 -44.77 40.37 -7.42
N ALA A 513 -43.55 40.74 -7.01
CA ALA A 513 -42.52 41.67 -7.44
C ALA A 513 -41.21 41.43 -6.61
N ALA A 514 -40.12 42.12 -7.00
CA ALA A 514 -38.90 42.52 -6.25
C ALA A 514 -37.56 41.77 -6.49
N ALA A 515 -36.61 42.51 -7.07
CA ALA A 515 -35.16 42.26 -7.24
C ALA A 515 -34.35 42.84 -6.03
N PRO A 516 -32.99 42.75 -5.89
CA PRO A 516 -31.97 43.31 -6.83
C PRO A 516 -30.55 42.67 -6.87
N GLY A 517 -29.67 43.16 -7.78
CA GLY A 517 -28.18 43.19 -7.64
C GLY A 517 -27.37 42.63 -8.83
N ALA A 518 -27.02 43.41 -9.87
CA ALA A 518 -25.74 44.16 -10.07
C ALA A 518 -24.48 43.25 -10.20
N SER A 519 -23.81 43.13 -11.35
CA SER A 519 -22.87 44.08 -12.00
C SER A 519 -22.40 43.45 -13.35
N GLY A 520 -22.16 44.16 -14.46
CA GLY A 520 -21.04 45.07 -14.72
C GLY A 520 -19.87 44.34 -15.41
N ALA A 521 -19.79 44.40 -16.74
CA ALA A 521 -18.73 43.85 -17.62
C ALA A 521 -17.39 44.63 -17.52
N PRO A 522 -16.30 44.41 -18.32
CA PRO A 522 -15.99 43.43 -19.40
C PRO A 522 -14.54 42.82 -19.35
N TRP A 523 -14.05 42.26 -20.48
CA TRP A 523 -12.67 41.90 -20.91
C TRP A 523 -11.98 40.56 -20.52
N TYR A 524 -12.11 39.53 -21.38
CA TYR A 524 -11.04 38.90 -22.20
C TYR A 524 -11.65 37.67 -22.93
N ALA A 525 -11.90 37.83 -24.23
CA ALA A 525 -12.02 36.71 -25.15
C ALA A 525 -10.63 36.45 -25.75
N GLY A 526 -10.14 35.22 -25.64
CA GLY A 526 -8.90 34.80 -26.30
C GLY A 526 -8.40 33.43 -25.87
N GLY A 527 -8.64 32.41 -26.69
CA GLY A 527 -7.75 31.24 -26.81
C GLY A 527 -8.18 29.95 -26.10
N ARG A 528 -8.93 29.11 -26.82
CA ARG A 528 -8.95 27.65 -26.60
C ARG A 528 -7.54 27.08 -26.81
N ALA A 529 -6.99 26.37 -25.82
CA ALA A 529 -6.28 25.09 -25.98
C ALA A 529 -5.64 24.66 -24.63
N GLY A 530 -5.98 23.45 -24.17
CA GLY A 530 -5.13 22.64 -23.30
C GLY A 530 -5.41 22.67 -21.79
N ALA A 531 -6.22 21.72 -21.30
CA ALA A 531 -5.96 20.96 -20.07
C ALA A 531 -7.16 20.04 -19.72
N PRO A 532 -7.01 18.71 -19.77
CA PRO A 532 -7.82 17.82 -18.95
C PRO A 532 -6.91 17.17 -17.90
N TRP A 533 -6.68 17.82 -16.76
CA TRP A 533 -6.03 17.16 -15.61
C TRP A 533 -6.62 17.51 -14.23
N TYR A 534 -7.88 17.95 -14.19
CA TYR A 534 -8.67 17.89 -12.95
C TYR A 534 -10.01 17.19 -13.18
N ALA A 535 -9.97 15.87 -13.24
CA ALA A 535 -11.03 15.03 -12.68
C ALA A 535 -10.40 14.41 -11.42
N GLY A 536 -10.63 14.94 -10.23
CA GLY A 536 -11.93 14.91 -9.60
C GLY A 536 -12.11 13.50 -9.05
N GLY A 537 -11.77 13.31 -7.77
CA GLY A 537 -11.84 12.02 -7.09
C GLY A 537 -13.22 11.39 -7.20
N ALA A 538 -13.36 10.43 -8.11
CA ALA A 538 -14.42 9.44 -8.08
C ALA A 538 -13.89 8.25 -7.26
N PRO A 539 -14.68 7.66 -6.33
CA PRO A 539 -14.27 6.45 -5.65
C PRO A 539 -13.98 5.39 -6.71
N ALA A 540 -12.76 4.86 -6.68
CA ALA A 540 -12.30 3.81 -7.58
C ALA A 540 -13.18 2.57 -7.40
N ALA A 541 -14.27 2.50 -8.15
CA ALA A 541 -14.92 1.24 -8.45
C ALA A 541 -13.83 0.33 -9.02
N ARG A 542 -13.57 -0.80 -8.38
CA ARG A 542 -12.57 -1.79 -8.81
C ARG A 542 -12.93 -2.30 -10.20
N ARG A 543 -12.57 -1.55 -11.24
CA ARG A 543 -12.67 -1.99 -12.63
C ARG A 543 -11.73 -3.17 -12.76
N ARG A 544 -12.28 -4.33 -13.12
CA ARG A 544 -11.48 -5.51 -13.47
C ARG A 544 -10.47 -5.07 -14.55
N PRO A 545 -9.18 -5.42 -14.44
CA PRO A 545 -8.18 -5.04 -15.43
C PRO A 545 -8.61 -5.57 -16.80
N SER A 546 -8.51 -4.74 -17.84
CA SER A 546 -8.85 -5.16 -19.19
C SER A 546 -7.88 -6.26 -19.65
N ALA A 547 -8.34 -7.14 -20.55
CA ALA A 547 -7.50 -8.22 -21.08
C ALA A 547 -6.20 -7.69 -21.74
N ALA A 548 -6.25 -6.50 -22.34
CA ALA A 548 -5.08 -5.81 -22.87
C ALA A 548 -4.10 -5.36 -21.78
N ALA A 549 -4.58 -4.91 -20.62
CA ALA A 549 -3.74 -4.55 -19.48
C ALA A 549 -3.02 -5.77 -18.88
N LEU A 550 -3.72 -6.90 -18.75
CA LEU A 550 -3.12 -8.15 -18.28
C LEU A 550 -2.08 -8.69 -19.25
N ARG A 551 -2.35 -8.62 -20.56
CA ARG A 551 -1.37 -8.95 -21.59
C ARG A 551 -0.13 -8.05 -21.47
N GLY A 552 -0.32 -6.73 -21.38
CA GLY A 552 0.78 -5.78 -21.19
C GLY A 552 1.60 -6.04 -19.93
N ALA A 553 0.95 -6.40 -18.82
CA ALA A 553 1.62 -6.76 -17.57
C ALA A 553 2.45 -8.04 -17.70
N ALA A 554 1.97 -9.05 -18.44
CA ALA A 554 2.76 -10.25 -18.72
C ALA A 554 4.01 -9.94 -19.56
N GLY A 555 3.87 -9.12 -20.62
CA GLY A 555 5.01 -8.67 -21.42
C GLY A 555 6.04 -7.87 -20.60
N ALA A 556 5.56 -6.94 -19.76
CA ALA A 556 6.38 -6.16 -18.84
C ALA A 556 7.12 -7.05 -17.83
N GLY A 557 6.42 -8.01 -17.21
CA GLY A 557 7.01 -8.96 -16.28
C GLY A 557 8.07 -9.85 -16.93
N ALA A 558 7.86 -10.26 -18.19
CA ALA A 558 8.86 -11.03 -18.94
C ALA A 558 10.16 -10.25 -19.16
N VAL A 559 10.08 -8.95 -19.47
CA VAL A 559 11.26 -8.08 -19.65
C VAL A 559 12.02 -7.92 -18.33
N VAL A 560 11.32 -7.63 -17.24
CA VAL A 560 11.95 -7.43 -15.91
C VAL A 560 12.61 -8.71 -15.41
N LEU A 561 11.91 -9.84 -15.47
CA LEU A 561 12.44 -11.13 -15.02
C LEU A 561 13.58 -11.63 -15.93
N GLY A 562 13.49 -11.41 -17.24
CA GLY A 562 14.55 -11.77 -18.18
C GLY A 562 15.83 -10.97 -17.95
N TRP A 563 15.72 -9.65 -17.71
CA TRP A 563 16.86 -8.81 -17.34
C TRP A 563 17.49 -9.26 -16.02
N GLY A 564 16.68 -9.47 -14.98
CA GLY A 564 17.16 -9.97 -13.69
C GLY A 564 17.83 -11.36 -13.78
N ALA A 565 17.30 -12.25 -14.64
CA ALA A 565 17.89 -13.57 -14.88
C ALA A 565 19.30 -13.47 -15.47
N LEU A 566 19.53 -12.56 -16.42
CA LEU A 566 20.83 -12.37 -17.07
C LEU A 566 21.87 -11.77 -16.12
N LEU A 567 21.48 -10.77 -15.32
CA LEU A 567 22.34 -10.20 -14.29
C LEU A 567 22.75 -11.25 -13.26
N LEU A 568 21.77 -12.00 -12.75
CA LEU A 568 22.03 -13.03 -11.75
C LEU A 568 22.83 -14.20 -12.32
N ALA A 569 22.61 -14.58 -13.58
CA ALA A 569 23.41 -15.59 -14.27
C ALA A 569 24.87 -15.17 -14.39
N GLY A 570 25.13 -13.89 -14.73
CA GLY A 570 26.49 -13.35 -14.73
C GLY A 570 27.18 -13.47 -13.37
N ALA A 571 26.46 -13.16 -12.29
CA ALA A 571 26.99 -13.25 -10.92
C ALA A 571 27.20 -14.70 -10.47
N VAL A 572 26.26 -15.59 -10.78
CA VAL A 572 26.35 -17.01 -10.46
C VAL A 572 27.46 -17.71 -11.27
N LEU A 573 27.72 -17.29 -12.51
CA LEU A 573 28.82 -17.83 -13.32
C LEU A 573 30.18 -17.16 -13.03
N ASP A 574 30.18 -16.11 -12.21
CA ASP A 574 31.35 -15.26 -11.91
C ASP A 574 32.13 -14.86 -13.17
N VAL A 575 31.41 -14.32 -14.15
CA VAL A 575 32.02 -13.90 -15.42
C VAL A 575 33.12 -12.85 -15.17
N PRO A 576 34.15 -12.77 -16.02
CA PRO A 576 35.19 -11.76 -15.89
C PRO A 576 34.60 -10.35 -15.84
N TYR A 577 35.17 -9.47 -15.02
CA TYR A 577 34.66 -8.11 -14.80
C TYR A 577 34.38 -7.34 -16.10
N ALA A 578 35.32 -7.41 -17.07
CA ALA A 578 35.15 -6.74 -18.37
C ALA A 578 33.93 -7.27 -19.15
N VAL A 579 33.65 -8.57 -19.08
CA VAL A 579 32.49 -9.21 -19.72
C VAL A 579 31.20 -8.82 -19.02
N ALA A 580 31.20 -8.71 -17.69
CA ALA A 580 30.03 -8.23 -16.95
C ALA A 580 29.66 -6.80 -17.34
N VAL A 581 30.63 -5.88 -17.33
CA VAL A 581 30.42 -4.46 -17.66
C VAL A 581 30.00 -4.30 -19.13
N ALA A 582 30.66 -4.98 -20.06
CA ALA A 582 30.27 -4.98 -21.47
C ALA A 582 28.88 -5.61 -21.68
N GLY A 583 28.58 -6.70 -20.98
CA GLY A 583 27.30 -7.38 -21.01
C GLY A 583 26.16 -6.47 -20.56
N GLU A 584 26.30 -5.80 -19.41
CA GLU A 584 25.28 -4.88 -18.90
C GLU A 584 25.04 -3.69 -19.83
N THR A 585 26.11 -3.09 -20.38
CA THR A 585 25.96 -1.99 -21.34
C THR A 585 25.28 -2.41 -22.65
N VAL A 586 25.58 -3.61 -23.17
CA VAL A 586 24.89 -4.19 -24.33
C VAL A 586 23.43 -4.48 -24.01
N LEU A 587 23.10 -4.96 -22.81
CA LEU A 587 21.72 -5.17 -22.37
C LEU A 587 20.94 -3.84 -22.32
N VAL A 588 21.55 -2.77 -21.82
CA VAL A 588 20.95 -1.42 -21.85
C VAL A 588 20.67 -0.99 -23.30
N ALA A 589 21.62 -1.18 -24.21
CA ALA A 589 21.43 -0.87 -25.63
C ALA A 589 20.25 -1.66 -26.25
N GLY A 590 20.14 -2.96 -25.95
CA GLY A 590 19.04 -3.81 -26.40
C GLY A 590 17.66 -3.36 -25.87
N LEU A 591 17.59 -2.99 -24.60
CA LEU A 591 16.37 -2.47 -23.96
C LEU A 591 15.98 -1.09 -24.50
N LEU A 592 16.95 -0.20 -24.76
CA LEU A 592 16.71 1.08 -25.42
C LEU A 592 16.19 0.89 -26.85
N ALA A 593 16.76 -0.05 -27.61
CA ALA A 593 16.28 -0.38 -28.94
C ALA A 593 14.85 -0.94 -28.91
N LEU A 594 14.47 -1.70 -27.87
CA LEU A 594 13.11 -2.20 -27.67
C LEU A 594 12.14 -1.07 -27.31
N ALA A 595 12.54 -0.14 -26.42
CA ALA A 595 11.73 1.02 -26.03
C ALA A 595 11.44 1.93 -27.23
N VAL A 596 12.48 2.28 -28.01
CA VAL A 596 12.35 3.16 -29.19
C VAL A 596 11.52 2.52 -30.30
N ARG A 597 11.67 1.20 -30.54
CA ARG A 597 10.86 0.48 -31.56
C ARG A 597 9.39 0.36 -31.15
N GLY A 598 9.11 0.12 -29.87
CA GLY A 598 7.74 -0.05 -29.36
C GLY A 598 6.93 1.25 -29.33
N ALA A 599 7.59 2.41 -29.27
CA ALA A 599 6.93 3.72 -29.30
C ALA A 599 6.31 4.08 -30.67
N GLY A 600 6.75 3.43 -31.76
CA GLY A 600 6.26 3.67 -33.12
C GLY A 600 5.11 2.77 -33.59
N SER A 601 4.83 1.67 -32.88
CA SER A 601 3.73 0.76 -33.23
C SER A 601 2.41 1.26 -32.64
N GLY A 602 1.40 1.47 -33.49
CA GLY A 602 0.15 2.18 -33.20
C GLY A 602 -0.73 1.69 -32.03
N ARG A 603 -1.82 2.45 -31.83
CA ARG A 603 -2.76 2.53 -30.68
C ARG A 603 -3.35 1.21 -30.11
N ASP A 604 -3.06 0.05 -30.69
CA ASP A 604 -3.65 -1.23 -30.32
C ASP A 604 -2.72 -2.15 -29.49
N ALA A 605 -1.42 -1.85 -29.41
CA ALA A 605 -0.47 -2.58 -28.57
C ALA A 605 -0.31 -1.92 -27.19
N SER A 606 -0.29 -2.72 -26.12
CA SER A 606 -0.14 -2.21 -24.75
C SER A 606 1.20 -1.48 -24.57
N ALA A 607 1.16 -0.17 -24.30
CA ALA A 607 2.33 0.67 -24.01
C ALA A 607 3.16 0.23 -22.78
N ALA A 608 2.68 -0.75 -22.02
CA ALA A 608 3.37 -1.29 -20.85
C ALA A 608 4.77 -1.81 -21.17
N VAL A 609 4.95 -2.58 -22.25
CA VAL A 609 6.24 -3.19 -22.60
C VAL A 609 7.32 -2.15 -22.92
N PRO A 610 7.13 -1.18 -23.84
CA PRO A 610 8.15 -0.17 -24.12
C PRO A 610 8.46 0.72 -22.92
N VAL A 611 7.45 1.06 -22.10
CA VAL A 611 7.66 1.82 -20.85
C VAL A 611 8.49 1.00 -19.85
N THR A 612 8.20 -0.29 -19.68
CA THR A 612 9.04 -1.13 -18.81
C THR A 612 10.44 -1.34 -19.35
N ALA A 613 10.61 -1.48 -20.67
CA ALA A 613 11.93 -1.56 -21.28
C ALA A 613 12.74 -0.28 -21.03
N LEU A 614 12.11 0.90 -21.11
CA LEU A 614 12.72 2.18 -20.76
C LEU A 614 13.16 2.23 -19.29
N VAL A 615 12.28 1.86 -18.36
CA VAL A 615 12.58 1.86 -16.92
C VAL A 615 13.72 0.90 -16.60
N VAL A 616 13.70 -0.31 -17.16
CA VAL A 616 14.75 -1.31 -16.96
C VAL A 616 16.07 -0.88 -17.63
N ALA A 617 16.02 -0.20 -18.79
CA ALA A 617 17.21 0.38 -19.41
C ALA A 617 17.87 1.45 -18.55
N LEU A 618 17.07 2.33 -17.91
CA LEU A 618 17.59 3.34 -16.98
C LEU A 618 18.19 2.69 -15.73
N ALA A 619 17.51 1.68 -15.15
CA ALA A 619 18.05 0.93 -14.01
C ALA A 619 19.35 0.20 -14.37
N GLY A 620 19.41 -0.43 -15.55
CA GLY A 620 20.62 -1.07 -16.08
C GLY A 620 21.74 -0.06 -16.37
N ALA A 621 21.43 1.14 -16.83
CA ALA A 621 22.43 2.19 -17.04
C ALA A 621 23.06 2.66 -15.72
N VAL A 622 22.26 2.75 -14.65
CA VAL A 622 22.76 3.03 -13.30
C VAL A 622 23.64 1.88 -12.81
N SER A 623 23.18 0.63 -12.91
CA SER A 623 23.95 -0.58 -12.53
C SER A 623 25.31 -0.64 -13.25
N ALA A 624 25.29 -0.54 -14.59
CA ALA A 624 26.50 -0.55 -15.41
C ALA A 624 27.44 0.63 -15.08
N GLY A 625 26.86 1.81 -14.85
CA GLY A 625 27.62 3.00 -14.45
C GLY A 625 28.33 2.80 -13.10
N LEU A 626 27.64 2.26 -12.10
CA LEU A 626 28.23 1.95 -10.80
C LEU A 626 29.35 0.92 -10.91
N LEU A 627 29.14 -0.18 -11.65
CA LEU A 627 30.17 -1.20 -11.88
C LEU A 627 31.41 -0.64 -12.60
N SER A 628 31.22 0.32 -13.50
CA SER A 628 32.32 0.95 -14.24
C SER A 628 33.26 1.77 -13.34
N LEU A 629 32.82 2.20 -12.15
CA LEU A 629 33.61 3.00 -11.21
C LEU A 629 34.83 2.27 -10.65
N ALA A 630 34.89 0.94 -10.78
CA ALA A 630 36.03 0.17 -10.30
C ALA A 630 37.32 0.45 -11.10
N SER A 631 37.21 0.85 -12.38
CA SER A 631 38.36 1.19 -13.21
C SER A 631 38.14 2.45 -14.04
N GLU A 632 39.20 3.25 -14.20
CA GLU A 632 39.16 4.49 -14.97
C GLU A 632 38.75 4.25 -16.44
N GLY A 633 39.37 3.26 -17.10
CA GLY A 633 39.06 2.92 -18.49
C GLY A 633 37.61 2.48 -18.68
N ALA A 634 37.06 1.65 -17.78
CA ALA A 634 35.66 1.24 -17.85
C ALA A 634 34.72 2.42 -17.59
N SER A 635 35.03 3.30 -16.63
CA SER A 635 34.24 4.49 -16.33
C SER A 635 34.04 5.37 -17.59
N TYR A 636 35.12 5.66 -18.32
CA TYR A 636 35.04 6.43 -19.56
C TYR A 636 34.31 5.68 -20.68
N ALA A 637 34.61 4.40 -20.88
CA ALA A 637 33.99 3.60 -21.93
C ALA A 637 32.47 3.46 -21.73
N VAL A 638 32.03 3.15 -20.51
CA VAL A 638 30.62 2.93 -20.17
C VAL A 638 29.84 4.23 -20.21
N PHE A 639 30.28 5.29 -19.52
CA PHE A 639 29.54 6.56 -19.52
C PHE A 639 29.58 7.24 -20.90
N GLY A 640 30.66 7.08 -21.66
CA GLY A 640 30.73 7.50 -23.06
C GLY A 640 29.72 6.77 -23.93
N ALA A 641 29.68 5.43 -23.84
CA ALA A 641 28.72 4.61 -24.57
C ALA A 641 27.26 4.91 -24.18
N LEU A 642 26.95 5.00 -22.88
CA LEU A 642 25.62 5.33 -22.37
C LEU A 642 25.18 6.71 -22.86
N THR A 643 26.04 7.73 -22.78
CA THR A 643 25.75 9.08 -23.28
C THR A 643 25.42 9.06 -24.78
N ALA A 644 26.21 8.33 -25.58
CA ALA A 644 25.97 8.18 -27.01
C ALA A 644 24.68 7.40 -27.33
N LEU A 645 24.39 6.33 -26.59
CA LEU A 645 23.17 5.52 -26.73
C LEU A 645 21.92 6.33 -26.40
N PHE A 646 21.92 7.05 -25.27
CA PHE A 646 20.81 7.91 -24.87
C PHE A 646 20.63 9.11 -25.82
N ALA A 647 21.72 9.75 -26.26
CA ALA A 647 21.65 10.80 -27.27
C ALA A 647 21.07 10.28 -28.59
N GLY A 648 21.53 9.12 -29.07
CA GLY A 648 21.00 8.47 -30.27
C GLY A 648 19.54 8.04 -30.15
N ALA A 649 19.13 7.53 -28.98
CA ALA A 649 17.74 7.20 -28.69
C ALA A 649 16.84 8.45 -28.69
N SER A 650 17.34 9.58 -28.16
CA SER A 650 16.62 10.87 -28.18
C SER A 650 16.40 11.40 -29.62
N VAL A 651 17.28 11.09 -30.56
CA VAL A 651 17.09 11.50 -31.97
C VAL A 651 16.06 10.62 -32.67
N ARG A 652 15.98 9.33 -32.32
CA ARG A 652 15.10 8.34 -32.96
C ARG A 652 13.71 8.23 -32.34
N ALA A 653 13.52 8.70 -31.10
CA ALA A 653 12.23 8.63 -30.41
C ALA A 653 11.19 9.57 -31.03
N GLY A 654 10.01 9.03 -31.37
CA GLY A 654 8.90 9.79 -31.95
C GLY A 654 8.04 10.55 -30.92
N ALA A 655 7.99 10.07 -29.67
CA ALA A 655 7.19 10.66 -28.59
C ALA A 655 7.99 11.71 -27.80
N GLY A 656 7.36 12.85 -27.46
CA GLY A 656 8.02 13.97 -26.79
C GLY A 656 8.55 13.66 -25.38
N VAL A 657 7.83 12.81 -24.61
CA VAL A 657 8.23 12.46 -23.22
C VAL A 657 9.44 11.53 -23.20
N GLU A 658 9.41 10.45 -23.98
CA GLU A 658 10.55 9.52 -24.08
C GLU A 658 11.80 10.22 -24.60
N ARG A 659 11.63 11.08 -25.60
CA ARG A 659 12.70 11.92 -26.12
C ARG A 659 13.33 12.82 -25.05
N ALA A 660 12.52 13.41 -24.19
CA ALA A 660 13.00 14.20 -23.05
C ALA A 660 13.77 13.35 -22.04
N VAL A 661 13.25 12.16 -21.68
CA VAL A 661 13.92 11.24 -20.75
C VAL A 661 15.30 10.82 -21.28
N PHE A 662 15.39 10.48 -22.56
CA PHE A 662 16.67 10.11 -23.19
C PHE A 662 17.66 11.29 -23.23
N ALA A 663 17.19 12.50 -23.55
CA ALA A 663 18.04 13.68 -23.55
C ALA A 663 18.57 14.01 -22.14
N VAL A 664 17.72 13.90 -21.11
CA VAL A 664 18.10 14.07 -19.71
C VAL A 664 19.15 13.04 -19.29
N ALA A 665 18.93 11.76 -19.58
CA ALA A 665 19.90 10.70 -19.27
C ALA A 665 21.26 10.94 -19.94
N ALA A 666 21.28 11.40 -21.21
CA ALA A 666 22.51 11.78 -21.90
C ALA A 666 23.21 12.96 -21.22
N THR A 667 22.48 13.98 -20.77
CA THR A 667 23.09 15.12 -20.06
C THR A 667 23.66 14.73 -18.70
N VAL A 668 23.00 13.82 -17.96
CA VAL A 668 23.55 13.27 -16.71
C VAL A 668 24.85 12.52 -16.99
N GLY A 669 24.86 11.65 -18.00
CA GLY A 669 26.09 10.96 -18.42
C GLY A 669 27.23 11.91 -18.76
N GLY A 670 26.93 13.00 -19.48
CA GLY A 670 27.88 14.08 -19.77
C GLY A 670 28.43 14.78 -18.51
N THR A 671 27.57 15.10 -17.53
CA THR A 671 28.03 15.72 -16.26
C THR A 671 28.95 14.80 -15.47
N VAL A 672 28.68 13.49 -15.46
CA VAL A 672 29.53 12.52 -14.78
C VAL A 672 30.89 12.41 -15.47
N LEU A 673 30.93 12.38 -16.80
CA LEU A 673 32.18 12.37 -17.58
C LEU A 673 33.07 13.59 -17.26
N THR A 674 32.49 14.78 -17.07
CA THR A 674 33.27 15.97 -16.66
C THR A 674 33.82 15.86 -15.24
N GLY A 675 33.11 15.17 -14.34
CA GLY A 675 33.62 14.86 -13.00
C GLY A 675 34.79 13.88 -13.03
N PHE A 676 34.71 12.84 -13.88
CA PHE A 676 35.82 11.93 -14.12
C PHE A 676 37.03 12.65 -14.71
N ALA A 677 36.83 13.54 -15.67
CA ALA A 677 37.92 14.33 -16.25
C ALA A 677 38.66 15.16 -15.19
N GLY A 678 37.92 15.78 -14.26
CA GLY A 678 38.54 16.49 -13.13
C GLY A 678 39.37 15.56 -12.23
N ARG A 679 38.82 14.37 -11.90
CA ARG A 679 39.51 13.37 -11.07
C ARG A 679 40.75 12.79 -11.76
N SER A 680 40.70 12.48 -13.05
CA SER A 680 41.85 11.94 -13.80
C SER A 680 42.97 12.95 -13.98
N LEU A 681 42.64 14.25 -14.01
CA LEU A 681 43.62 15.34 -14.03
C LEU A 681 44.24 15.60 -12.65
N GLY A 682 43.82 14.89 -11.60
CA GLY A 682 44.31 15.09 -10.23
C GLY A 682 43.84 16.40 -9.58
N LEU A 683 42.79 17.02 -10.13
CA LEU A 683 42.24 18.28 -9.61
C LEU A 683 41.52 18.05 -8.28
N ALA A 684 41.65 19.00 -7.36
CA ALA A 684 40.83 19.00 -6.16
C ALA A 684 39.33 19.17 -6.53
N PRO A 685 38.39 18.73 -5.67
CA PRO A 685 36.95 18.82 -5.97
C PRO A 685 36.49 20.23 -6.38
N HIS A 686 37.00 21.27 -5.72
CA HIS A 686 36.67 22.66 -6.03
C HIS A 686 37.26 23.14 -7.36
N GLU A 687 38.43 22.65 -7.76
CA GLU A 687 39.08 22.94 -9.05
C GLU A 687 38.36 22.24 -10.22
N ALA A 688 37.69 21.12 -9.96
CA ALA A 688 36.88 20.41 -10.96
C ALA A 688 35.49 21.04 -11.19
N ALA A 689 35.00 21.90 -10.30
CA ALA A 689 33.68 22.52 -10.39
C ALA A 689 33.43 23.27 -11.72
N PRO A 690 34.38 24.06 -12.28
CA PRO A 690 34.21 24.69 -13.59
C PRO A 690 34.07 23.69 -14.76
N LEU A 691 34.72 22.52 -14.69
CA LEU A 691 34.57 21.48 -15.71
C LEU A 691 33.14 20.92 -15.72
N VAL A 692 32.54 20.72 -14.55
CA VAL A 692 31.13 20.29 -14.43
C VAL A 692 30.16 21.35 -14.97
N LEU A 693 30.46 22.64 -14.75
CA LEU A 693 29.67 23.76 -15.30
C LEU A 693 29.66 23.81 -16.83
N LEU A 694 30.65 23.23 -17.51
CA LEU A 694 30.68 23.19 -18.97
C LEU A 694 29.45 22.50 -19.55
N VAL A 695 28.97 21.42 -18.91
CA VAL A 695 27.74 20.74 -19.32
C VAL A 695 26.53 21.62 -19.09
N SER A 696 26.43 22.31 -17.95
CA SER A 696 25.37 23.29 -17.69
C SER A 696 25.37 24.40 -18.75
N ALA A 697 26.53 24.92 -19.14
CA ALA A 697 26.67 25.90 -20.22
C ALA A 697 26.19 25.36 -21.58
N LEU A 698 26.55 24.13 -21.92
CA LEU A 698 26.08 23.46 -23.14
C LEU A 698 24.56 23.29 -23.12
N THR A 699 23.95 22.92 -21.99
CA THR A 699 22.48 22.79 -21.91
C THR A 699 21.75 24.11 -22.13
N VAL A 700 22.29 25.23 -21.62
CA VAL A 700 21.73 26.58 -21.83
C VAL A 700 21.83 26.99 -23.30
N LEU A 701 22.95 26.66 -23.95
CA LEU A 701 23.16 26.90 -25.39
C LEU A 701 22.26 26.02 -26.27
N PHE A 702 22.12 24.73 -25.93
CA PHE A 702 21.22 23.81 -26.62
C PHE A 702 19.77 24.25 -26.46
N GLY A 703 19.36 24.67 -25.27
CA GLY A 703 18.05 25.25 -25.05
C GLY A 703 17.79 26.48 -25.93
N ALA A 704 18.82 27.28 -26.21
CA ALA A 704 18.71 28.45 -27.08
C ALA A 704 18.53 28.05 -28.56
N ARG A 705 19.14 26.94 -28.98
CA ARG A 705 18.99 26.36 -30.34
C ARG A 705 17.66 25.61 -30.53
N LEU A 706 17.22 24.83 -29.54
CA LEU A 706 16.02 23.98 -29.64
C LEU A 706 14.70 24.74 -29.43
N ARG A 707 14.71 25.95 -28.85
CA ARG A 707 13.55 26.85 -28.66
C ARG A 707 12.29 26.12 -28.16
N ARG A 708 11.17 26.16 -28.92
CA ARG A 708 9.83 25.63 -28.56
C ARG A 708 9.74 24.11 -28.50
N ASN A 709 10.86 23.38 -28.66
CA ASN A 709 10.84 21.93 -28.57
C ASN A 709 10.59 21.51 -27.10
N PRO A 710 9.63 20.60 -26.82
CA PRO A 710 9.33 20.14 -25.46
C PRO A 710 10.52 19.55 -24.70
N VAL A 711 11.59 19.15 -25.40
CA VAL A 711 12.83 18.59 -24.83
C VAL A 711 13.73 19.66 -24.20
N ALA A 712 13.59 20.93 -24.58
CA ALA A 712 14.49 22.00 -24.12
C ALA A 712 14.39 22.26 -22.61
N LEU A 713 13.16 22.30 -22.06
CA LEU A 713 12.94 22.59 -20.64
C LEU A 713 13.54 21.49 -19.72
N PRO A 714 13.26 20.19 -19.93
CA PRO A 714 13.87 19.13 -19.12
C PRO A 714 15.40 19.15 -19.15
N VAL A 715 16.00 19.35 -20.32
CA VAL A 715 17.46 19.41 -20.48
C VAL A 715 18.08 20.61 -19.76
N GLU A 716 17.45 21.79 -19.83
CA GLU A 716 17.88 22.97 -19.07
C GLU A 716 17.78 22.76 -17.56
N LEU A 717 16.71 22.11 -17.08
CA LEU A 717 16.56 21.78 -15.65
C LEU A 717 17.63 20.80 -15.19
N THR A 718 17.97 19.80 -16.00
CA THR A 718 19.07 18.87 -15.68
C THR A 718 20.42 19.59 -15.66
N GLY A 719 20.67 20.51 -16.58
CA GLY A 719 21.85 21.37 -16.54
C GLY A 719 21.91 22.27 -15.30
N ALA A 720 20.77 22.78 -14.83
CA ALA A 720 20.68 23.53 -13.57
C ALA A 720 21.00 22.65 -12.35
N LEU A 721 20.57 21.38 -12.35
CA LEU A 721 20.99 20.42 -11.32
C LEU A 721 22.50 20.15 -11.37
N GLY A 722 23.08 20.03 -12.57
CA GLY A 722 24.54 19.94 -12.74
C GLY A 722 25.29 21.16 -12.18
N ALA A 723 24.70 22.36 -12.30
CA ALA A 723 25.26 23.58 -11.72
C ALA A 723 25.20 23.57 -10.18
N LEU A 724 24.17 22.98 -9.58
CA LEU A 724 24.11 22.76 -8.12
C LEU A 724 25.19 21.79 -7.63
N VAL A 725 25.46 20.71 -8.40
CA VAL A 725 26.56 19.79 -8.10
C VAL A 725 27.90 20.54 -8.13
N ALA A 726 28.13 21.38 -9.14
CA ALA A 726 29.33 22.21 -9.22
C ALA A 726 29.47 23.17 -8.02
N VAL A 727 28.37 23.81 -7.58
CA VAL A 727 28.37 24.64 -6.35
C VAL A 727 28.76 23.81 -5.13
N GLY A 728 28.20 22.60 -4.98
CA GLY A 728 28.53 21.68 -3.89
C GLY A 728 30.01 21.28 -3.85
N LEU A 729 30.60 21.01 -5.02
CA LEU A 729 32.03 20.71 -5.14
C LEU A 729 32.93 21.89 -4.75
N ALA A 730 32.44 23.12 -4.89
CA ALA A 730 33.18 24.33 -4.58
C ALA A 730 33.08 24.78 -3.11
N VAL A 731 32.13 24.24 -2.32
CA VAL A 731 31.91 24.61 -0.90
C VAL A 731 33.17 24.57 -0.02
N PRO A 732 34.09 23.59 -0.16
CA PRO A 732 35.28 23.52 0.69
C PRO A 732 36.23 24.72 0.55
N ASP A 733 36.14 25.48 -0.55
CA ASP A 733 36.99 26.64 -0.80
C ASP A 733 36.13 27.88 -1.17
N ALA A 734 36.08 28.85 -0.25
CA ALA A 734 35.21 30.03 -0.41
C ALA A 734 35.54 30.89 -1.65
N PRO A 735 36.82 31.14 -2.02
CA PRO A 735 37.17 31.79 -3.29
C PRO A 735 36.60 31.09 -4.53
N PHE A 736 36.77 29.77 -4.64
CA PHE A 736 36.23 28.98 -5.76
C PHE A 736 34.69 28.93 -5.72
N LEU A 737 34.08 28.85 -4.55
CA LEU A 737 32.62 28.93 -4.40
C LEU A 737 32.07 30.25 -4.96
N ALA A 738 32.72 31.37 -4.68
CA ALA A 738 32.34 32.67 -5.23
C ALA A 738 32.44 32.70 -6.76
N LEU A 739 33.52 32.13 -7.33
CA LEU A 739 33.70 32.02 -8.79
C LEU A 739 32.59 31.17 -9.42
N VAL A 740 32.28 30.01 -8.84
CA VAL A 740 31.26 29.08 -9.35
C VAL A 740 29.86 29.70 -9.25
N LEU A 741 29.54 30.37 -8.15
CA LEU A 741 28.28 31.13 -8.02
C LEU A 741 28.18 32.26 -9.06
N ALA A 742 29.27 32.97 -9.34
CA ALA A 742 29.31 34.00 -10.37
C ALA A 742 29.09 33.41 -11.77
N LEU A 743 29.74 32.28 -12.10
CA LEU A 743 29.52 31.57 -13.36
C LEU A 743 28.08 31.06 -13.50
N CYS A 744 27.49 30.53 -12.43
CA CYS A 744 26.06 30.18 -12.39
C CYS A 744 25.17 31.42 -12.63
N GLY A 745 25.54 32.57 -12.06
CA GLY A 745 24.89 33.86 -12.31
C GLY A 745 24.95 34.28 -13.78
N VAL A 746 26.09 34.09 -14.45
CA VAL A 746 26.27 34.34 -15.89
C VAL A 746 25.38 33.41 -16.72
N LEU A 747 25.31 32.11 -16.38
CA LEU A 747 24.44 31.15 -17.05
C LEU A 747 22.95 31.52 -16.90
N ALA A 748 22.55 31.92 -15.69
CA ALA A 748 21.18 32.39 -15.41
C ALA A 748 20.85 33.69 -16.16
N ALA A 749 21.79 34.63 -16.24
CA ALA A 749 21.65 35.85 -17.03
C ALA A 749 21.52 35.54 -18.53
N GLY A 750 22.30 34.58 -19.04
CA GLY A 750 22.17 34.07 -20.41
C GLY A 750 20.79 33.45 -20.69
N ALA A 751 20.22 32.72 -19.73
CA ALA A 751 18.86 32.22 -19.81
C ALA A 751 17.80 33.34 -19.76
N ALA A 752 18.06 34.43 -19.02
CA ALA A 752 17.19 35.59 -18.88
C ALA A 752 17.06 36.45 -20.15
N VAL A 753 17.95 36.31 -21.14
CA VAL A 753 17.83 36.98 -22.44
C VAL A 753 16.49 36.63 -23.12
N ARG A 754 15.92 35.46 -22.81
CA ARG A 754 14.67 34.95 -23.40
C ARG A 754 13.44 35.60 -22.78
N PRO A 755 12.55 36.23 -23.57
CA PRO A 755 11.40 36.98 -23.06
C PRO A 755 10.43 36.15 -22.20
N GLU A 756 10.32 34.85 -22.48
CA GLU A 756 9.47 33.90 -21.74
C GLU A 756 9.96 33.63 -20.30
N ARG A 757 11.24 33.87 -19.97
CA ARG A 757 11.86 33.51 -18.67
C ARG A 757 12.53 34.67 -17.94
N ARG A 758 12.48 35.87 -18.53
CA ARG A 758 13.07 37.12 -18.01
C ARG A 758 12.88 37.36 -16.51
N PRO A 759 11.67 37.30 -15.93
CA PRO A 759 11.49 37.67 -14.53
C PRO A 759 12.19 36.67 -13.60
N VAL A 760 11.94 35.37 -13.77
CA VAL A 760 12.47 34.34 -12.86
C VAL A 760 13.99 34.17 -13.00
N ALA A 761 14.49 34.07 -14.24
CA ALA A 761 15.93 33.91 -14.47
C ALA A 761 16.73 35.18 -14.10
N GLY A 762 16.13 36.36 -14.26
CA GLY A 762 16.73 37.63 -13.87
C GLY A 762 16.89 37.76 -12.35
N TYR A 763 15.85 37.43 -11.56
CA TYR A 763 15.95 37.42 -10.10
C TYR A 763 16.95 36.37 -9.60
N LEU A 764 17.00 35.19 -10.23
CA LEU A 764 17.94 34.14 -9.88
C LEU A 764 19.39 34.54 -10.19
N ALA A 765 19.65 35.17 -11.34
CA ALA A 765 20.97 35.71 -11.68
C ALA A 765 21.41 36.78 -10.67
N ALA A 766 20.53 37.72 -10.32
CA ALA A 766 20.82 38.76 -9.33
C ALA A 766 21.13 38.15 -7.95
N ALA A 767 20.35 37.18 -7.50
CA ALA A 767 20.60 36.49 -6.24
C ALA A 767 21.94 35.75 -6.23
N LEU A 768 22.29 35.06 -7.31
CA LEU A 768 23.58 34.34 -7.44
C LEU A 768 24.78 35.30 -7.45
N PHE A 769 24.70 36.44 -8.14
CA PHE A 769 25.78 37.43 -8.10
C PHE A 769 25.93 38.09 -6.73
N VAL A 770 24.83 38.38 -6.03
CA VAL A 770 24.86 38.89 -4.66
C VAL A 770 25.50 37.87 -3.72
N LEU A 771 25.09 36.60 -3.80
CA LEU A 771 25.70 35.51 -3.02
C LEU A 771 27.19 35.35 -3.33
N ALA A 772 27.58 35.36 -4.62
CA ALA A 772 28.98 35.30 -5.02
C ALA A 772 29.81 36.44 -4.41
N THR A 773 29.26 37.65 -4.40
CA THR A 773 29.90 38.84 -3.81
C THR A 773 30.08 38.67 -2.30
N TRP A 774 29.06 38.16 -1.61
CA TRP A 774 29.13 37.92 -0.16
C TRP A 774 30.12 36.84 0.22
N VAL A 775 30.10 35.70 -0.47
CA VAL A 775 31.07 34.63 -0.27
C VAL A 775 32.49 35.15 -0.52
N ARG A 776 32.69 36.01 -1.54
CA ARG A 776 33.98 36.63 -1.81
C ARG A 776 34.42 37.58 -0.70
N LEU A 777 33.52 38.39 -0.16
CA LEU A 777 33.80 39.31 0.95
C LEU A 777 34.16 38.55 2.24
N ALA A 778 33.45 37.45 2.53
CA ALA A 778 33.76 36.56 3.64
C ALA A 778 35.14 35.88 3.45
N ALA A 779 35.44 35.41 2.24
CA ALA A 779 36.76 34.85 1.90
C ALA A 779 37.91 35.87 2.01
N SER A 780 37.61 37.17 1.92
CA SER A 780 38.58 38.25 2.14
C SER A 780 38.61 38.76 3.58
N GLU A 781 38.00 38.04 4.53
CA GLU A 781 38.00 38.33 5.97
C GLU A 781 37.52 39.75 6.32
N VAL A 782 36.52 40.26 5.60
CA VAL A 782 35.92 41.56 5.91
C VAL A 782 35.16 41.47 7.23
N SER A 783 35.74 42.03 8.29
CA SER A 783 35.25 41.92 9.67
C SER A 783 33.99 42.73 9.97
N PHE A 784 33.67 43.76 9.17
CA PHE A 784 32.51 44.66 9.36
C PHE A 784 31.64 44.71 8.10
N PRO A 785 30.80 43.69 7.84
CA PRO A 785 29.88 43.68 6.69
C PRO A 785 28.86 44.84 6.73
N GLU A 786 28.60 45.42 7.90
CA GLU A 786 27.73 46.57 8.12
C GLU A 786 28.25 47.83 7.42
N ALA A 787 29.57 48.02 7.35
CA ALA A 787 30.20 49.18 6.71
C ALA A 787 29.89 49.26 5.20
N TYR A 788 29.68 48.11 4.56
CA TYR A 788 29.41 48.00 3.13
C TYR A 788 27.91 47.90 2.82
N THR A 789 27.09 47.45 3.77
CA THR A 789 25.65 47.24 3.56
C THR A 789 24.76 48.38 4.03
N LEU A 790 25.09 49.01 5.16
CA LEU A 790 24.30 50.12 5.69
C LEU A 790 24.15 51.29 4.70
N PRO A 791 25.21 51.71 3.97
CA PRO A 791 25.09 52.77 2.97
C PRO A 791 24.16 52.42 1.80
N VAL A 792 23.90 51.13 1.56
CA VAL A 792 23.02 50.63 0.49
C VAL A 792 21.59 50.44 1.01
N THR A 793 21.45 49.94 2.23
CA THR A 793 20.16 49.65 2.86
C THR A 793 19.38 50.91 3.20
N VAL A 794 20.04 51.99 3.66
CA VAL A 794 19.37 53.24 3.98
C VAL A 794 18.68 53.86 2.74
N PRO A 795 19.36 54.07 1.60
CA PRO A 795 18.69 54.50 0.36
C PRO A 795 17.64 53.52 -0.13
N ALA A 796 17.86 52.20 -0.04
CA ALA A 796 16.87 51.20 -0.47
C ALA A 796 15.57 51.30 0.32
N LEU A 797 15.65 51.52 1.63
CA LEU A 797 14.48 51.74 2.50
C LEU A 797 13.77 53.07 2.18
N VAL A 798 14.53 54.13 1.88
CA VAL A 798 13.97 55.42 1.44
C VAL A 798 13.23 55.28 0.11
N VAL A 799 13.81 54.56 -0.87
CA VAL A 799 13.15 54.29 -2.15
C VAL A 799 11.91 53.42 -1.95
N GLY A 800 11.97 52.39 -1.10
CA GLY A 800 10.82 51.56 -0.72
C GLY A 800 9.70 52.39 -0.09
N PHE A 801 10.05 53.35 0.78
CA PHE A 801 9.13 54.27 1.43
C PHE A 801 8.48 55.25 0.44
N LEU A 802 9.27 55.86 -0.43
CA LEU A 802 8.78 56.77 -1.47
C LEU A 802 7.89 56.05 -2.49
N ARG A 803 8.22 54.80 -2.84
CA ARG A 803 7.41 53.96 -3.73
C ARG A 803 6.06 53.64 -3.12
N ARG A 804 6.02 53.22 -1.85
CA ARG A 804 4.76 52.91 -1.16
C ARG A 804 3.91 54.16 -0.85
N ARG A 805 4.53 55.34 -0.75
CA ARG A 805 3.81 56.61 -0.65
C ARG A 805 3.09 56.99 -1.95
N LYS A 806 3.63 56.59 -3.11
CA LYS A 806 3.02 56.81 -4.43
C LYS A 806 2.05 55.69 -4.81
N ASP A 807 2.29 54.46 -4.36
CA ASP A 807 1.49 53.27 -4.66
C ASP A 807 1.09 52.53 -3.36
N PRO A 808 -0.11 52.83 -2.82
CA PRO A 808 -0.61 52.22 -1.58
C PRO A 808 -0.90 50.72 -1.67
N GLU A 809 -0.97 50.14 -2.88
CA GLU A 809 -1.18 48.70 -3.08
C GLU A 809 0.13 47.91 -3.06
N ALA A 810 1.29 48.57 -3.05
CA ALA A 810 2.59 47.91 -3.00
C ALA A 810 2.82 47.18 -1.66
N SER A 811 3.09 45.87 -1.75
CA SER A 811 3.31 45.01 -0.59
C SER A 811 4.55 45.42 0.19
N SER A 812 4.48 45.38 1.53
CA SER A 812 5.62 45.71 2.39
C SER A 812 6.86 44.84 2.11
N TRP A 813 6.63 43.61 1.62
CA TRP A 813 7.67 42.64 1.27
C TRP A 813 8.52 43.05 0.07
N THR A 814 7.92 43.62 -0.98
CA THR A 814 8.67 44.03 -2.17
C THR A 814 9.37 45.38 -2.00
N ALA A 815 8.85 46.23 -1.09
CA ALA A 815 9.39 47.56 -0.83
C ALA A 815 10.56 47.57 0.17
N TYR A 816 10.45 46.83 1.27
CA TYR A 816 11.43 46.89 2.38
C TYR A 816 12.21 45.59 2.59
N GLY A 817 11.67 44.45 2.14
CA GLY A 817 12.27 43.13 2.34
C GLY A 817 13.69 43.01 1.80
N PRO A 818 13.97 43.37 0.53
CA PRO A 818 15.32 43.25 -0.04
C PRO A 818 16.36 44.12 0.66
N GLY A 819 16.01 45.36 1.05
CA GLY A 819 16.91 46.26 1.76
C GLY A 819 17.23 45.74 3.17
N LEU A 820 16.22 45.30 3.93
CA LEU A 820 16.44 44.75 5.27
C LEU A 820 17.22 43.44 5.25
N ALA A 821 16.89 42.54 4.32
CA ALA A 821 17.56 41.25 4.17
C ALA A 821 19.05 41.42 3.83
N ALA A 822 19.41 42.46 3.05
CA ALA A 822 20.78 42.72 2.64
C ALA A 822 21.73 43.11 3.78
N THR A 823 21.23 43.61 4.92
CA THR A 823 22.04 43.93 6.11
C THR A 823 21.81 42.93 7.25
N LEU A 824 20.55 42.57 7.53
CA LEU A 824 20.22 41.76 8.71
C LEU A 824 20.62 40.29 8.57
N LEU A 825 20.51 39.69 7.38
CA LEU A 825 20.88 38.27 7.19
C LEU A 825 22.40 38.05 7.26
N PRO A 826 23.25 38.85 6.60
CA PRO A 826 24.70 38.71 6.74
C PRO A 826 25.19 38.97 8.17
N SER A 827 24.63 39.97 8.85
CA SER A 827 25.02 40.31 10.23
C SER A 827 24.59 39.22 11.23
N LEU A 828 23.41 38.61 11.07
CA LEU A 828 22.99 37.44 11.85
C LEU A 828 23.88 36.22 11.62
N ALA A 829 24.28 35.96 10.37
CA ALA A 829 25.16 34.84 10.04
C ALA A 829 26.54 34.97 10.70
N VAL A 830 27.10 36.19 10.73
CA VAL A 830 28.37 36.47 11.41
C VAL A 830 28.21 36.35 12.93
N ALA A 831 27.12 36.87 13.50
CA ALA A 831 26.84 36.80 14.95
C ALA A 831 26.77 35.35 15.49
N TRP A 832 26.32 34.39 14.69
CA TRP A 832 26.26 32.97 15.08
C TRP A 832 27.63 32.27 15.16
N THR A 833 28.66 32.89 14.59
CA THR A 833 30.04 32.36 14.58
C THR A 833 31.01 33.17 15.42
N ASP A 834 30.58 34.36 15.87
CA ASP A 834 31.43 35.30 16.60
C ASP A 834 31.37 35.02 18.11
N PRO A 835 32.50 34.81 18.80
CA PRO A 835 32.52 34.64 20.26
C PRO A 835 32.16 35.90 21.05
N ASP A 836 32.16 37.08 20.42
CA ASP A 836 31.98 38.36 21.09
C ASP A 836 30.51 38.72 21.35
N TRP A 837 30.19 39.02 22.61
CA TRP A 837 28.84 39.37 23.09
C TRP A 837 28.28 40.70 22.55
N GLN A 838 29.14 41.58 21.99
CA GLN A 838 28.74 42.92 21.57
C GLN A 838 27.90 42.92 20.29
N ARG A 839 28.20 42.01 19.34
CA ARG A 839 27.50 41.95 18.05
C ARG A 839 26.09 41.38 18.16
N PRO A 840 25.83 40.26 18.85
CA PRO A 840 24.48 39.78 19.12
C PRO A 840 23.65 40.85 19.83
N LEU A 841 24.23 41.56 20.80
CA LEU A 841 23.52 42.62 21.52
C LEU A 841 23.12 43.79 20.61
N LEU A 842 24.03 44.29 19.76
CA LEU A 842 23.72 45.36 18.81
C LEU A 842 22.72 44.91 17.74
N LEU A 843 22.86 43.68 17.24
CA LEU A 843 21.94 43.08 16.28
C LEU A 843 20.54 42.89 16.90
N GLY A 844 20.47 42.39 18.13
CA GLY A 844 19.24 42.20 18.90
C GLY A 844 18.54 43.53 19.19
N VAL A 845 19.28 44.57 19.58
CA VAL A 845 18.71 45.93 19.76
C VAL A 845 18.19 46.48 18.43
N ALA A 846 18.95 46.37 17.34
CA ALA A 846 18.51 46.82 16.02
C ALA A 846 17.28 46.02 15.53
N ALA A 847 17.27 44.71 15.69
CA ALA A 847 16.17 43.82 15.34
C ALA A 847 14.91 44.12 16.18
N LEU A 848 15.06 44.42 17.47
CA LEU A 848 13.98 44.86 18.35
C LEU A 848 13.38 46.19 17.87
N VAL A 849 14.21 47.17 17.53
CA VAL A 849 13.76 48.46 16.98
C VAL A 849 12.98 48.24 15.67
N VAL A 850 13.49 47.41 14.76
CA VAL A 850 12.81 47.07 13.50
C VAL A 850 11.49 46.36 13.74
N THR A 851 11.43 45.44 14.72
CA THR A 851 10.22 44.71 15.12
C THR A 851 9.16 45.66 15.69
N LEU A 852 9.56 46.57 16.58
CA LEU A 852 8.70 47.58 17.18
C LEU A 852 8.19 48.59 16.13
N LEU A 853 9.03 49.01 15.18
CA LEU A 853 8.61 49.83 14.04
C LEU A 853 7.60 49.07 13.17
N GLY A 854 7.86 47.78 12.90
CA GLY A 854 6.96 46.89 12.17
C GLY A 854 5.60 46.76 12.83
N ALA A 855 5.56 46.60 14.16
CA ALA A 855 4.33 46.55 14.95
C ALA A 855 3.59 47.91 14.94
N ARG A 856 4.31 49.02 15.15
CA ARG A 856 3.75 50.37 15.21
C ARG A 856 3.14 50.80 13.87
N HIS A 857 3.82 50.49 12.78
CA HIS A 857 3.39 50.87 11.43
C HIS A 857 2.60 49.77 10.71
N ARG A 858 2.29 48.66 11.40
CA ARG A 858 1.58 47.48 10.87
C ARG A 858 2.20 46.92 9.58
N LEU A 859 3.53 46.93 9.47
CA LEU A 859 4.28 46.45 8.31
C LEU A 859 4.74 45.00 8.55
N GLN A 860 4.24 44.06 7.74
CA GLN A 860 4.56 42.64 7.90
C GLN A 860 6.04 42.32 7.70
N ALA A 861 6.69 42.93 6.70
CA ALA A 861 8.09 42.62 6.37
C ALA A 861 9.06 43.02 7.51
N LEU A 862 8.86 44.20 8.12
CA LEU A 862 9.68 44.65 9.25
C LEU A 862 9.44 43.81 10.51
N LEU A 863 8.17 43.53 10.82
CA LEU A 863 7.83 42.75 12.02
C LEU A 863 8.37 41.32 11.94
N LEU A 864 8.22 40.66 10.79
CA LEU A 864 8.62 39.27 10.62
C LEU A 864 10.14 39.12 10.47
N LEU A 865 10.81 39.98 9.70
CA LEU A 865 12.27 39.91 9.56
C LEU A 865 12.98 40.33 10.85
N GLY A 866 12.57 41.43 11.47
CA GLY A 866 13.12 41.86 12.75
C GLY A 866 12.84 40.84 13.87
N GLY A 867 11.62 40.33 13.95
CA GLY A 867 11.22 39.37 14.98
C GLY A 867 11.88 38.01 14.81
N ALA A 868 12.09 37.55 13.57
CA ALA A 868 12.81 36.30 13.29
C ALA A 868 14.29 36.41 13.64
N VAL A 869 14.95 37.52 13.28
CA VAL A 869 16.35 37.77 13.64
C VAL A 869 16.50 37.82 15.16
N LEU A 870 15.63 38.57 15.86
CA LEU A 870 15.63 38.66 17.32
C LEU A 870 15.39 37.32 18.01
N ALA A 871 14.48 36.49 17.49
CA ALA A 871 14.19 35.17 18.05
C ALA A 871 15.33 34.18 17.83
N LEU A 872 15.97 34.19 16.66
CA LEU A 872 17.12 33.33 16.35
C LEU A 872 18.36 33.72 17.15
N ASP A 873 18.59 35.02 17.32
CA ASP A 873 19.65 35.59 18.15
C ASP A 873 19.45 35.21 19.63
N GLY A 874 18.26 35.45 20.17
CA GLY A 874 17.92 35.07 21.55
C GLY A 874 17.93 33.55 21.80
N LEU A 875 17.56 32.73 20.81
CA LEU A 875 17.63 31.28 20.93
C LEU A 875 19.09 30.78 20.96
N HIS A 876 19.96 31.38 20.15
CA HIS A 876 21.38 31.06 20.13
C HIS A 876 22.03 31.33 21.51
N GLU A 877 21.73 32.50 22.09
CA GLU A 877 22.21 32.88 23.42
C GLU A 877 21.65 32.01 24.56
N LEU A 878 20.40 31.53 24.45
CA LEU A 878 19.76 30.70 25.48
C LEU A 878 20.14 29.20 25.40
N ALA A 879 20.59 28.73 24.24
CA ALA A 879 20.93 27.32 24.00
C ALA A 879 21.92 26.72 25.02
N PRO A 880 23.07 27.35 25.35
CA PRO A 880 24.03 26.77 26.29
C PRO A 880 23.45 26.61 27.71
N TYR A 881 22.60 27.53 28.15
CA TYR A 881 21.97 27.48 29.48
C TYR A 881 20.94 26.35 29.60
N VAL A 882 20.18 26.07 28.54
CA VAL A 882 19.20 24.97 28.52
C VAL A 882 19.88 23.61 28.59
N VAL A 883 21.01 23.45 27.88
CA VAL A 883 21.78 22.19 27.89
C VAL A 883 22.39 21.93 29.27
N GLN A 884 22.86 22.95 29.98
CA GLN A 884 23.38 22.82 31.35
C GLN A 884 22.30 22.33 32.33
N VAL A 885 21.08 22.89 32.24
CA VAL A 885 19.96 22.47 33.11
C VAL A 885 19.50 21.03 32.80
N ALA A 886 19.49 20.65 31.52
CA ALA A 886 19.11 19.29 31.11
C ALA A 886 20.14 18.24 31.55
N GLY A 887 21.44 18.58 31.57
CA GLY A 887 22.51 17.70 32.03
C GLY A 887 22.46 17.39 33.53
N ALA A 888 21.81 18.23 34.34
CA ALA A 888 21.72 18.07 35.79
C ALA A 888 20.55 17.16 36.26
N LEU A 889 19.69 16.66 35.36
CA LEU A 889 18.48 15.89 35.71
C LEU A 889 18.65 14.36 35.53
N PRO A 890 18.02 13.51 36.37
CA PRO A 890 18.06 12.04 36.22
C PRO A 890 17.46 11.56 34.88
N ARG A 891 18.10 10.58 34.21
CA ARG A 891 17.79 10.17 32.82
C ARG A 891 16.34 9.71 32.54
N TRP A 892 15.60 9.26 33.56
CA TRP A 892 14.19 8.83 33.46
C TRP A 892 13.19 9.97 33.64
N LEU A 893 13.64 11.14 34.11
CA LEU A 893 12.81 12.32 34.33
C LEU A 893 12.43 13.05 33.02
N PRO A 894 13.33 13.25 32.03
CA PRO A 894 12.96 13.86 30.75
C PRO A 894 11.85 13.12 29.98
N PRO A 895 11.86 11.77 29.83
CA PRO A 895 10.77 11.06 29.15
C PRO A 895 9.47 11.05 29.97
N ALA A 896 9.54 11.01 31.31
CA ALA A 896 8.36 11.10 32.16
C ALA A 896 7.73 12.50 32.11
N LEU A 897 8.55 13.57 32.11
CA LEU A 897 8.09 14.94 31.90
C LEU A 897 7.58 15.16 30.48
N ALA A 898 8.18 14.54 29.46
CA ALA A 898 7.65 14.56 28.09
C ALA A 898 6.29 13.85 27.99
N GLY A 899 6.13 12.70 28.66
CA GLY A 899 4.86 11.97 28.75
C GLY A 899 3.78 12.75 29.52
N LEU A 900 4.15 13.41 30.62
CA LEU A 900 3.27 14.29 31.39
C LEU A 900 2.91 15.55 30.59
N LEU A 901 3.88 16.16 29.90
CA LEU A 901 3.69 17.33 29.06
C LEU A 901 2.84 16.98 27.83
N LEU A 902 2.94 15.78 27.26
CA LEU A 902 2.03 15.27 26.24
C LEU A 902 0.62 15.00 26.80
N LEU A 903 0.49 14.54 28.05
CA LEU A 903 -0.79 14.38 28.74
C LEU A 903 -1.46 15.73 29.01
N VAL A 904 -0.70 16.74 29.45
CA VAL A 904 -1.15 18.11 29.73
C VAL A 904 -1.42 18.90 28.44
N VAL A 905 -0.58 18.74 27.41
CA VAL A 905 -0.79 19.32 26.07
C VAL A 905 -1.94 18.62 25.37
N GLY A 906 -2.11 17.30 25.52
CA GLY A 906 -3.28 16.55 25.06
C GLY A 906 -4.56 16.99 25.77
N ALA A 907 -4.48 17.34 27.06
CA ALA A 907 -5.60 17.89 27.83
C ALA A 907 -5.90 19.37 27.51
N THR A 908 -4.94 20.15 27.02
CA THR A 908 -5.11 21.60 26.68
C THR A 908 -5.08 21.91 25.17
N TYR A 909 -5.04 20.87 24.33
CA TYR A 909 -4.92 20.95 22.87
C TYR A 909 -6.04 21.80 22.24
N GLU A 910 -7.24 21.73 22.79
CA GLU A 910 -8.41 22.46 22.29
C GLU A 910 -8.37 23.96 22.56
N GLN A 911 -7.67 24.42 23.61
CA GLN A 911 -7.55 25.85 23.94
C GLN A 911 -6.42 26.51 23.14
N ARG A 912 -5.24 25.87 23.02
CA ARG A 912 -4.08 26.48 22.33
C ARG A 912 -4.21 26.55 20.81
N LEU A 913 -4.96 25.63 20.20
CA LEU A 913 -5.23 25.66 18.75
C LEU A 913 -6.23 26.78 18.36
N ARG A 914 -7.06 27.23 19.31
CA ARG A 914 -7.96 28.40 19.15
C ARG A 914 -7.18 29.71 19.19
N ASP A 915 -6.16 29.81 20.05
CA ASP A 915 -5.35 31.03 20.19
C ASP A 915 -4.37 31.24 19.03
N ALA A 916 -3.76 30.16 18.52
CA ALA A 916 -2.88 30.23 17.35
C ALA A 916 -3.60 30.67 16.06
N ARG A 917 -4.89 30.31 15.90
CA ARG A 917 -5.72 30.71 14.75
C ARG A 917 -6.13 32.18 14.81
N ARG A 918 -6.41 32.72 16.02
CA ARG A 918 -6.67 34.16 16.23
C ARG A 918 -5.46 35.03 15.89
N LEU A 919 -4.24 34.54 16.14
CA LEU A 919 -3.00 35.23 15.80
C LEU A 919 -2.77 35.29 14.27
N LYS A 920 -3.12 34.21 13.55
CA LYS A 920 -3.03 34.14 12.08
C LYS A 920 -3.94 35.17 11.39
N ASP A 921 -5.16 35.36 11.89
CA ASP A 921 -6.12 36.33 11.35
C ASP A 921 -5.80 37.78 11.73
N ALA A 922 -5.06 38.00 12.81
CA ALA A 922 -4.52 39.31 13.17
C ALA A 922 -3.33 39.71 12.27
N LEU A 923 -2.43 38.76 12.00
CA LEU A 923 -1.28 38.98 11.11
C LEU A 923 -1.71 39.19 9.64
N GLY A 924 -2.74 38.47 9.17
CA GLY A 924 -3.30 38.64 7.82
C GLY A 924 -3.97 40.00 7.55
N ARG A 925 -4.28 40.78 8.61
CA ARG A 925 -4.88 42.13 8.51
C ARG A 925 -3.85 43.27 8.52
N MET A 926 -2.58 42.97 8.74
CA MET A 926 -1.49 43.94 8.58
C MET A 926 -1.04 43.98 7.12
N ARG A 927 -0.75 45.16 6.55
CA ARG A 927 -0.43 45.35 5.12
C ARG A 927 0.99 45.85 4.92
#